data_AF-A0A0V0VFY3-F1
#
_entry.id   AF-A0A0V0VFY3-F1
#
_cell.length_a   1.000
_cell.length_b   1.000
_cell.length_c   1.000
_cell.angle_alpha   90.00
_cell.angle_beta   90.00
_cell.angle_gamma   90.00
#
_symmetry.space_group_name_H-M   'P 1'
#
loop_
_entity.id
_entity.type
_entity.pdbx_description
1 polymer ?
#
loop_
_entity_poly.entity_id
_entity_poly.type
_entity_poly.pdbx_seq_one_letter_code
_entity_poly.pdbx_strand_id
1 'polypeptide(L)'
;MSLFRKTLSFAVLAVGSKAYSLEIKLNGESELSVFALNSEETSENNEEEKKSTEAKIELLALALDECGFTTPKQATSLVFINDGQSVIIADRAGNVYQFEPPSSKPSVLLGHISMILDLVSNAVLNEIFIIFSSDLRYIVSCDRDNRIRVSNFPNTYNIETFCVGHKDFVRSLGWMKVDEHLSFLMSASGDGTIGIWQLPIGKLIYLYNYRESLKRLNSVIPVDAEISKLVVDEQCFVLSFFNVSACLVVQIDFSKWNFQETVLKCDGPVFDHILAEGLLYVVQKCRSNPVVLFSFEANCFERVESNLQRFNSNAELCSAVDQCKSVALPLIKFGSFFDKREKELTTNLTFEILLNFMLLDGFRYLLESVFLHLTCSSLLRFGAFGNNIHLGNIFSLHVYWLLKKHILENMIYFFLLIFLNIFHFFHFYAIAVRAVIQQMFFWKKLCFEKYLSEMSKIHNRTAIITGADVGGIGCELVRILLQYNWTVVATVYDVDMITVLRELFKEIADEHSLVIEVVDFSSLNSIQSFLEKLKRKYDKVNLLVNNAAVMLTPFTEVKNVELQWMVNFIAPTVVTNSLQTLVCKAAEDDGFGRIISVSSTELFAASLNQNWFYNGGSNYSNNYCRKYAYCSYLSYANSKLALSYYMQMLAKLKTQTANFKCCSLHPGVVHTRLYRHTSWLNQRFLKSAFSKYILLTPAEGAANVLWTACLPNLRSGAYYENGIEVSLPKMDIVDDEEALQLFLVKRN
;
A
#
# COMPACT_ATOMS: atom_id res chain seq x y z
N MET A 1 1.43 45.40 11.36
CA MET A 1 1.66 44.85 10.01
C MET A 1 1.88 43.36 10.18
N SER A 2 0.87 42.49 10.32
CA SER A 2 -0.54 42.55 9.86
C SER A 2 -0.70 42.73 8.35
N LEU A 3 -1.74 42.11 7.77
CA LEU A 3 -2.07 42.04 6.34
C LEU A 3 -1.29 41.03 5.46
N PHE A 4 -1.02 39.82 5.98
CA PHE A 4 -1.16 38.64 5.12
C PHE A 4 -2.66 38.36 4.98
N ARG A 5 -3.25 38.85 3.88
CA ARG A 5 -4.70 38.86 3.65
C ARG A 5 -5.22 37.43 3.44
N LYS A 6 -6.10 36.96 4.33
CA LYS A 6 -6.83 35.68 4.14
C LYS A 6 -7.96 35.88 3.13
N THR A 7 -7.73 35.49 1.87
CA THR A 7 -8.75 35.55 0.82
C THR A 7 -9.41 34.20 0.65
N LEU A 8 -10.63 34.05 1.18
CA LEU A 8 -11.52 32.95 0.82
C LEU A 8 -12.20 33.28 -0.51
N SER A 9 -12.16 32.31 -1.40
CA SER A 9 -12.83 32.39 -2.69
C SER A 9 -13.98 31.36 -2.70
N PHE A 10 -14.87 31.48 -3.68
CA PHE A 10 -15.87 30.50 -4.15
C PHE A 10 -17.31 30.63 -3.63
N ALA A 11 -18.17 30.99 -4.57
CA ALA A 11 -19.25 30.13 -5.06
C ALA A 11 -19.31 30.32 -6.60
N VAL A 12 -19.65 29.30 -7.39
CA VAL A 12 -19.79 29.45 -8.86
C VAL A 12 -21.21 29.14 -9.30
N LEU A 13 -21.95 30.19 -9.69
CA LEU A 13 -23.29 30.07 -10.24
C LEU A 13 -23.21 30.02 -11.77
N ALA A 14 -23.61 28.90 -12.36
CA ALA A 14 -23.72 28.74 -13.81
C ALA A 14 -25.13 29.09 -14.30
N VAL A 15 -25.24 30.04 -15.23
CA VAL A 15 -26.51 30.51 -15.80
C VAL A 15 -26.36 30.72 -17.31
N GLY A 16 -26.97 29.84 -18.10
CA GLY A 16 -26.81 29.82 -19.55
C GLY A 16 -25.36 29.49 -19.93
N SER A 17 -24.71 30.40 -20.66
CA SER A 17 -23.29 30.32 -21.02
C SER A 17 -22.36 31.08 -20.06
N LYS A 18 -22.88 31.75 -19.02
CA LYS A 18 -22.09 32.53 -18.07
C LYS A 18 -21.88 31.79 -16.75
N ALA A 19 -20.69 31.92 -16.19
CA ALA A 19 -20.38 31.51 -14.83
C ALA A 19 -20.04 32.75 -13.99
N TYR A 20 -20.59 32.82 -12.78
CA TYR A 20 -20.41 33.94 -11.85
C TYR A 20 -19.65 33.46 -10.61
N SER A 21 -18.45 34.00 -10.37
CA SER A 21 -17.65 33.73 -9.17
C SER A 21 -18.01 34.68 -8.03
N LEU A 22 -18.16 34.14 -6.81
CA LEU A 22 -18.23 34.87 -5.55
C LEU A 22 -16.88 34.80 -4.81
N GLU A 23 -16.38 35.91 -4.29
CA GLU A 23 -15.17 35.98 -3.44
C GLU A 23 -15.46 36.73 -2.13
N ILE A 24 -14.84 36.32 -1.02
CA ILE A 24 -15.04 36.89 0.32
C ILE A 24 -13.66 37.13 0.98
N LYS A 25 -13.19 38.38 0.94
CA LYS A 25 -11.91 38.78 1.56
C LYS A 25 -12.09 38.96 3.08
N LEU A 26 -11.41 38.16 3.91
CA LEU A 26 -11.45 38.28 5.37
C LEU A 26 -10.50 39.39 5.86
N ASN A 27 -10.94 40.66 5.79
CA ASN A 27 -10.18 41.81 6.29
C ASN A 27 -11.04 42.80 7.12
N GLY A 28 -12.09 42.32 7.80
CA GLY A 28 -13.03 43.16 8.58
C GLY A 28 -14.04 43.93 7.73
N GLU A 29 -13.63 44.39 6.55
CA GLU A 29 -14.52 44.84 5.47
C GLU A 29 -14.56 43.77 4.38
N SER A 30 -15.72 43.13 4.20
CA SER A 30 -15.91 42.08 3.20
C SER A 30 -16.18 42.67 1.82
N GLU A 31 -15.16 42.67 0.96
CA GLU A 31 -15.35 42.93 -0.48
C GLU A 31 -15.92 41.72 -1.20
N LEU A 32 -16.79 41.99 -2.19
CA LEU A 32 -17.20 41.04 -3.21
C LEU A 32 -16.49 41.36 -4.54
N SER A 33 -15.78 40.37 -5.07
CA SER A 33 -15.33 40.35 -6.47
C SER A 33 -16.32 39.49 -7.27
N VAL A 34 -17.07 40.06 -8.22
CA VAL A 34 -17.90 39.29 -9.18
C VAL A 34 -17.16 39.22 -10.50
N PHE A 35 -16.85 38.01 -10.94
CA PHE A 35 -16.29 37.75 -12.27
C PHE A 35 -17.32 36.98 -13.09
N ALA A 36 -17.67 37.51 -14.26
CA ALA A 36 -18.53 36.86 -15.23
C ALA A 36 -17.67 36.35 -16.40
N LEU A 37 -17.64 35.03 -16.63
CA LEU A 37 -17.01 34.49 -17.83
C LEU A 37 -17.83 34.91 -19.07
N ASN A 38 -17.20 35.68 -19.95
CA ASN A 38 -17.72 36.48 -21.08
C ASN A 38 -18.20 37.91 -20.76
N SER A 39 -17.32 38.88 -21.05
CA SER A 39 -17.62 40.22 -21.53
C SER A 39 -16.83 40.48 -22.81
N GLU A 40 -17.51 40.85 -23.90
CA GLU A 40 -16.86 41.48 -25.07
C GLU A 40 -16.27 42.84 -24.67
N GLU A 41 -15.35 43.36 -25.48
CA GLU A 41 -14.47 44.50 -25.18
C GLU A 41 -15.19 45.72 -24.53
N THR A 42 -14.59 46.27 -23.48
CA THR A 42 -14.74 47.70 -23.15
C THR A 42 -13.49 48.21 -22.44
N SER A 43 -13.19 49.51 -22.62
CA SER A 43 -11.83 50.04 -22.52
C SER A 43 -11.56 50.90 -21.28
N GLU A 44 -10.34 50.75 -20.76
CA GLU A 44 -9.50 51.79 -20.12
C GLU A 44 -9.82 52.37 -18.72
N ASN A 45 -8.72 52.78 -18.06
CA ASN A 45 -8.60 53.81 -17.02
C ASN A 45 -9.25 53.57 -15.64
N ASN A 46 -8.50 52.90 -14.75
CA ASN A 46 -7.70 53.62 -13.74
C ASN A 46 -6.61 52.72 -13.13
N GLU A 47 -5.55 53.32 -12.59
CA GLU A 47 -4.28 52.64 -12.34
C GLU A 47 -3.81 52.62 -10.87
N GLU A 48 -2.80 51.78 -10.61
CA GLU A 48 -1.80 51.90 -9.52
C GLU A 48 -2.23 51.90 -8.04
N GLU A 49 -2.73 50.75 -7.54
CA GLU A 49 -2.22 50.21 -6.24
C GLU A 49 -2.42 48.69 -6.00
N LYS A 50 -3.05 47.93 -6.93
CA LYS A 50 -3.45 46.52 -6.73
C LYS A 50 -2.54 45.41 -7.32
N LYS A 51 -1.45 45.79 -8.01
CA LYS A 51 -0.71 44.98 -9.02
C LYS A 51 0.09 43.71 -8.55
N SER A 52 -0.14 43.11 -7.38
CA SER A 52 0.68 41.97 -6.88
C SER A 52 -0.04 40.63 -6.66
N THR A 53 -1.34 40.63 -6.33
CA THR A 53 -2.10 39.40 -6.02
C THR A 53 -3.31 39.21 -6.92
N GLU A 54 -4.07 40.27 -7.18
CA GLU A 54 -5.21 40.23 -8.12
C GLU A 54 -4.72 39.86 -9.53
N ALA A 55 -3.58 40.44 -9.97
CA ALA A 55 -2.91 40.09 -11.23
C ALA A 55 -2.51 38.60 -11.40
N LYS A 56 -2.39 37.81 -10.32
CA LYS A 56 -2.15 36.35 -10.42
C LYS A 56 -3.44 35.54 -10.54
N ILE A 57 -4.56 36.06 -10.07
CA ILE A 57 -5.88 35.44 -10.17
C ILE A 57 -6.54 35.85 -11.49
N GLU A 58 -6.34 37.09 -11.95
CA GLU A 58 -6.62 37.50 -13.32
C GLU A 58 -5.84 36.64 -14.32
N LEU A 59 -4.55 36.36 -14.11
CA LEU A 59 -3.80 35.42 -14.94
C LEU A 59 -4.34 33.98 -14.92
N LEU A 60 -5.07 33.57 -13.87
CA LEU A 60 -5.74 32.26 -13.84
C LEU A 60 -7.13 32.28 -14.50
N ALA A 61 -7.88 33.38 -14.38
CA ALA A 61 -9.14 33.57 -15.09
C ALA A 61 -8.92 33.74 -16.61
N LEU A 62 -7.91 34.53 -16.98
CA LEU A 62 -7.41 34.62 -18.35
C LEU A 62 -6.83 33.28 -18.81
N ALA A 63 -6.10 32.51 -17.98
CA ALA A 63 -5.71 31.15 -18.38
C ALA A 63 -6.92 30.21 -18.56
N LEU A 64 -8.02 30.39 -17.82
CA LEU A 64 -9.24 29.60 -18.02
C LEU A 64 -9.92 29.88 -19.37
N ASP A 65 -9.95 31.14 -19.84
CA ASP A 65 -10.47 31.50 -21.17
C ASP A 65 -9.42 31.30 -22.30
N GLU A 66 -8.18 31.75 -22.15
CA GLU A 66 -7.12 31.72 -23.18
C GLU A 66 -6.43 30.35 -23.33
N CYS A 67 -6.16 29.61 -22.25
CA CYS A 67 -5.49 28.31 -22.33
C CYS A 67 -6.45 27.15 -22.62
N GLY A 68 -7.77 27.38 -22.56
CA GLY A 68 -8.79 26.44 -23.03
C GLY A 68 -8.74 25.06 -22.36
N PHE A 69 -8.74 25.03 -21.02
CA PHE A 69 -8.63 23.79 -20.22
C PHE A 69 -9.78 22.81 -20.50
N THR A 70 -9.57 21.89 -21.45
CA THR A 70 -10.60 21.05 -22.04
C THR A 70 -10.53 19.62 -21.48
N THR A 71 -11.39 19.31 -20.52
CA THR A 71 -11.59 17.95 -20.03
C THR A 71 -12.46 17.12 -21.00
N PRO A 72 -12.21 15.82 -21.21
CA PRO A 72 -12.97 14.99 -22.17
C PRO A 72 -14.47 14.82 -21.85
N LYS A 73 -14.87 15.06 -20.60
CA LYS A 73 -16.27 15.27 -20.18
C LYS A 73 -16.39 16.52 -19.30
N GLN A 74 -17.63 16.90 -19.01
CA GLN A 74 -17.94 17.95 -18.03
C GLN A 74 -17.23 17.67 -16.70
N ALA A 75 -16.72 18.73 -16.06
CA ALA A 75 -16.12 18.65 -14.73
C ALA A 75 -17.14 18.20 -13.65
N THR A 76 -16.63 17.72 -12.51
CA THR A 76 -17.42 17.24 -11.36
C THR A 76 -16.94 17.79 -10.01
N SER A 77 -15.63 18.03 -9.86
CA SER A 77 -15.00 18.63 -8.68
C SER A 77 -13.76 19.40 -9.12
N LEU A 78 -13.44 20.52 -8.48
CA LEU A 78 -12.23 21.30 -8.77
C LEU A 78 -11.55 21.76 -7.48
N VAL A 79 -10.22 21.60 -7.43
CA VAL A 79 -9.38 21.89 -6.25
C VAL A 79 -8.14 22.69 -6.68
N PHE A 80 -7.77 23.70 -5.89
CA PHE A 80 -6.53 24.45 -6.07
C PHE A 80 -5.46 24.00 -5.08
N ILE A 81 -4.23 23.82 -5.57
CA ILE A 81 -3.03 23.50 -4.78
C ILE A 81 -1.95 24.56 -4.96
N ASN A 82 -0.97 24.57 -4.05
CA ASN A 82 0.22 25.44 -4.09
C ASN A 82 -0.14 26.93 -4.31
N ASP A 83 -1.07 27.45 -3.50
CA ASP A 83 -1.61 28.82 -3.58
C ASP A 83 -2.18 29.21 -4.96
N GLY A 84 -2.61 28.23 -5.76
CA GLY A 84 -3.17 28.40 -7.10
C GLY A 84 -2.19 28.15 -8.24
N GLN A 85 -0.94 27.73 -7.97
CA GLN A 85 0.03 27.37 -9.02
C GLN A 85 -0.38 26.11 -9.81
N SER A 86 -1.23 25.25 -9.25
CA SER A 86 -1.82 24.13 -9.97
C SER A 86 -3.30 23.93 -9.65
N VAL A 87 -4.02 23.45 -10.66
CA VAL A 87 -5.47 23.24 -10.64
C VAL A 87 -5.76 21.78 -10.91
N ILE A 88 -6.53 21.13 -10.03
CA ILE A 88 -6.98 19.75 -10.23
C ILE A 88 -8.46 19.73 -10.56
N ILE A 89 -8.82 19.01 -11.63
CA ILE A 89 -10.19 18.89 -12.14
C ILE A 89 -10.56 17.42 -12.27
N ALA A 90 -11.64 17.01 -11.60
CA ALA A 90 -12.32 15.74 -11.84
C ALA A 90 -13.34 15.89 -12.98
N ASP A 91 -13.55 14.85 -13.81
CA ASP A 91 -14.57 14.82 -14.85
C ASP A 91 -15.64 13.73 -14.67
N ARG A 92 -16.70 13.78 -15.48
CA ARG A 92 -17.79 12.78 -15.49
C ARG A 92 -17.41 11.42 -16.10
N ALA A 93 -16.21 11.24 -16.68
CA ALA A 93 -15.78 9.95 -17.22
C ALA A 93 -15.12 9.05 -16.18
N GLY A 94 -14.62 9.63 -15.09
CA GLY A 94 -13.81 8.94 -14.09
C GLY A 94 -12.49 9.63 -13.77
N ASN A 95 -12.08 10.61 -14.58
CA ASN A 95 -10.69 11.03 -14.64
C ASN A 95 -10.39 12.25 -13.78
N VAL A 96 -9.15 12.33 -13.32
CA VAL A 96 -8.59 13.43 -12.54
C VAL A 96 -7.37 13.98 -13.25
N TYR A 97 -7.44 15.27 -13.57
CA TYR A 97 -6.42 15.99 -14.31
C TYR A 97 -5.74 17.05 -13.43
N GLN A 98 -4.42 17.21 -13.56
CA GLN A 98 -3.66 18.33 -13.02
C GLN A 98 -3.21 19.25 -14.16
N PHE A 99 -3.53 20.53 -14.02
CA PHE A 99 -3.13 21.62 -14.91
C PHE A 99 -2.18 22.57 -14.17
N GLU A 100 -1.17 23.08 -14.89
CA GLU A 100 -0.14 23.97 -14.39
C GLU A 100 -0.02 25.17 -15.33
N PRO A 101 -0.68 26.32 -15.03
CA PRO A 101 -0.64 27.50 -15.90
C PRO A 101 0.81 27.98 -16.14
N PRO A 102 1.18 28.37 -17.38
CA PRO A 102 0.34 28.55 -18.57
C PRO A 102 0.26 27.31 -19.50
N SER A 103 0.55 26.10 -19.03
CA SER A 103 0.45 24.88 -19.86
C SER A 103 -1.01 24.44 -20.04
N SER A 104 -1.49 24.42 -21.28
CA SER A 104 -2.81 23.90 -21.65
C SER A 104 -2.92 22.36 -21.65
N LYS A 105 -1.81 21.64 -21.45
CA LYS A 105 -1.78 20.16 -21.45
C LYS A 105 -1.97 19.61 -20.03
N PRO A 106 -3.07 18.89 -19.74
CA PRO A 106 -3.23 18.22 -18.46
C PRO A 106 -2.31 17.01 -18.31
N SER A 107 -1.82 16.78 -17.10
CA SER A 107 -1.35 15.46 -16.66
C SER A 107 -2.51 14.69 -16.04
N VAL A 108 -2.60 13.38 -16.28
CA VAL A 108 -3.62 12.52 -15.66
C VAL A 108 -3.06 11.97 -14.35
N LEU A 109 -3.75 12.26 -13.24
CA LEU A 109 -3.37 11.77 -11.91
C LEU A 109 -3.96 10.38 -11.64
N LEU A 110 -5.28 10.26 -11.71
CA LEU A 110 -5.97 8.99 -11.47
C LEU A 110 -7.27 8.89 -12.26
N GLY A 111 -7.75 7.67 -12.44
CA GLY A 111 -9.06 7.36 -13.00
C GLY A 111 -9.85 6.42 -12.08
N HIS A 112 -11.15 6.64 -12.03
CA HIS A 112 -12.17 5.74 -11.52
C HIS A 112 -12.84 5.00 -12.70
N ILE A 113 -13.25 3.74 -12.51
CA ILE A 113 -13.79 2.87 -13.59
C ILE A 113 -15.33 2.78 -13.48
N SER A 114 -15.98 3.88 -13.09
CA SER A 114 -17.41 3.92 -12.74
C SER A 114 -18.35 3.75 -13.96
N MET A 115 -17.81 3.80 -15.19
CA MET A 115 -18.57 3.68 -16.45
C MET A 115 -19.36 2.36 -16.64
N ILE A 116 -19.10 1.32 -15.86
CA ILE A 116 -19.75 0.00 -16.04
C ILE A 116 -21.14 -0.08 -15.39
N LEU A 117 -21.42 0.76 -14.38
CA LEU A 117 -22.69 0.71 -13.61
C LEU A 117 -23.84 1.51 -14.24
N ASP A 118 -23.54 2.58 -14.98
CA ASP A 118 -24.53 3.59 -15.41
C ASP A 118 -25.37 3.20 -16.64
N LEU A 119 -25.29 1.93 -17.10
CA LEU A 119 -25.95 1.45 -18.33
C LEU A 119 -27.44 1.11 -18.14
N VAL A 120 -28.02 1.40 -16.96
CA VAL A 120 -29.38 1.00 -16.55
C VAL A 120 -30.30 2.20 -16.25
N SER A 121 -29.76 3.36 -15.89
CA SER A 121 -30.51 4.55 -15.47
C SER A 121 -30.50 5.66 -16.53
N ASN A 122 -31.69 6.10 -16.97
CA ASN A 122 -31.80 7.29 -17.82
C ASN A 122 -31.54 8.56 -17.00
N ALA A 123 -30.40 9.22 -17.28
CA ALA A 123 -29.97 10.51 -16.75
C ALA A 123 -29.63 10.56 -15.24
N VAL A 124 -29.14 11.74 -14.82
CA VAL A 124 -28.67 12.12 -13.47
C VAL A 124 -27.26 11.61 -13.09
N LEU A 125 -26.27 12.50 -13.29
CA LEU A 125 -25.11 12.77 -12.44
C LEU A 125 -24.19 11.60 -11.99
N ASN A 126 -23.25 11.19 -12.87
CA ASN A 126 -21.95 10.68 -12.39
C ASN A 126 -21.13 11.86 -11.86
N GLU A 127 -20.81 11.87 -10.57
CA GLU A 127 -20.02 12.92 -9.92
C GLU A 127 -18.92 12.28 -9.08
N ILE A 128 -17.72 12.84 -9.16
CA ILE A 128 -16.53 12.41 -8.43
C ILE A 128 -16.04 13.59 -7.62
N PHE A 129 -15.95 13.41 -6.31
CA PHE A 129 -15.46 14.44 -5.40
C PHE A 129 -14.01 14.17 -5.04
N ILE A 130 -13.22 15.24 -4.95
CA ILE A 130 -11.81 15.20 -4.59
C ILE A 130 -11.55 16.16 -3.43
N ILE A 131 -10.84 15.68 -2.41
CA ILE A 131 -10.19 16.52 -1.43
C ILE A 131 -8.72 16.09 -1.26
N PHE A 132 -7.96 16.93 -0.57
CA PHE A 132 -6.58 16.64 -0.19
C PHE A 132 -6.47 16.46 1.32
N SER A 133 -5.44 15.73 1.77
CA SER A 133 -5.04 15.74 3.17
C SER A 133 -4.44 17.09 3.57
N SER A 134 -4.50 17.42 4.86
CA SER A 134 -3.99 18.68 5.42
C SER A 134 -2.50 18.98 5.15
N ASP A 135 -1.75 17.96 4.75
CA ASP A 135 -0.32 17.97 4.46
C ASP A 135 0.02 17.70 2.98
N LEU A 136 -1.00 17.65 2.10
CA LEU A 136 -0.94 17.32 0.68
C LEU A 136 -0.30 15.95 0.34
N ARG A 137 -0.08 15.05 1.32
CA ARG A 137 0.45 13.69 1.07
C ARG A 137 -0.54 12.76 0.38
N TYR A 138 -1.84 13.03 0.50
CA TYR A 138 -2.90 12.17 -0.03
C TYR A 138 -3.91 12.98 -0.84
N ILE A 139 -4.28 12.43 -2.00
CA ILE A 139 -5.51 12.77 -2.71
C ILE A 139 -6.58 11.76 -2.30
N VAL A 140 -7.74 12.26 -1.88
CA VAL A 140 -8.89 11.45 -1.46
C VAL A 140 -10.00 11.65 -2.48
N SER A 141 -10.49 10.58 -3.07
CA SER A 141 -11.53 10.63 -4.10
C SER A 141 -12.63 9.60 -3.87
N CYS A 142 -13.88 9.97 -4.17
CA CYS A 142 -15.03 9.06 -4.11
C CYS A 142 -15.90 9.15 -5.35
N ASP A 143 -16.59 8.06 -5.63
CA ASP A 143 -17.51 7.87 -6.76
C ASP A 143 -18.74 7.07 -6.31
N ARG A 144 -19.42 6.42 -7.27
CA ARG A 144 -20.61 5.58 -7.05
C ARG A 144 -20.33 4.18 -6.47
N ASP A 145 -19.09 3.79 -6.19
CA ASP A 145 -18.80 2.44 -5.66
C ASP A 145 -18.98 2.32 -4.13
N ASN A 146 -19.59 3.34 -3.48
CA ASN A 146 -19.80 3.48 -2.02
C ASN A 146 -18.49 3.47 -1.20
N ARG A 147 -17.37 3.76 -1.87
CA ARG A 147 -16.00 3.69 -1.34
C ARG A 147 -15.31 5.02 -1.50
N ILE A 148 -14.39 5.30 -0.59
CA ILE A 148 -13.51 6.46 -0.68
C ILE A 148 -12.09 5.94 -0.89
N ARG A 149 -11.53 6.21 -2.06
CA ARG A 149 -10.15 5.91 -2.41
C ARG A 149 -9.24 6.94 -1.75
N VAL A 150 -8.16 6.48 -1.15
CA VAL A 150 -7.08 7.33 -0.64
C VAL A 150 -5.81 6.96 -1.40
N SER A 151 -5.31 7.87 -2.24
CA SER A 151 -4.11 7.70 -3.05
C SER A 151 -3.02 8.65 -2.58
N ASN A 152 -1.77 8.23 -2.63
CA ASN A 152 -0.63 9.09 -2.33
C ASN A 152 -0.51 10.19 -3.41
N PHE A 153 -0.13 11.41 -3.03
CA PHE A 153 0.13 12.51 -3.95
C PHE A 153 1.60 12.96 -3.87
N PRO A 154 2.27 13.30 -4.99
CA PRO A 154 1.80 13.27 -6.38
C PRO A 154 1.72 11.86 -7.00
N ASN A 155 2.16 10.81 -6.30
CA ASN A 155 2.22 9.44 -6.82
C ASN A 155 0.86 8.71 -6.80
N THR A 156 -0.13 9.28 -7.47
CA THR A 156 -1.58 8.95 -7.39
C THR A 156 -1.97 7.58 -7.94
N TYR A 157 -1.06 6.91 -8.64
CA TYR A 157 -1.14 5.49 -8.99
C TYR A 157 -1.01 4.57 -7.77
N ASN A 158 -0.34 5.01 -6.70
CA ASN A 158 -0.22 4.28 -5.44
C ASN A 158 -1.47 4.55 -4.58
N ILE A 159 -2.26 3.52 -4.32
CA ILE A 159 -3.46 3.59 -3.47
C ILE A 159 -3.05 3.14 -2.06
N GLU A 160 -3.13 4.06 -1.11
CA GLU A 160 -2.78 3.83 0.30
C GLU A 160 -3.84 2.97 1.00
N THR A 161 -5.12 3.31 0.81
CA THR A 161 -6.25 2.58 1.42
C THR A 161 -7.57 2.85 0.68
N PHE A 162 -8.61 2.11 1.05
CA PHE A 162 -10.00 2.42 0.74
C PHE A 162 -10.81 2.48 2.04
N CYS A 163 -11.53 3.57 2.25
CA CYS A 163 -12.55 3.66 3.30
C CYS A 163 -13.81 2.94 2.81
N VAL A 164 -14.30 1.96 3.58
CA VAL A 164 -15.46 1.12 3.23
C VAL A 164 -16.38 1.00 4.44
N GLY A 165 -17.67 1.27 4.26
CA GLY A 165 -18.65 1.23 5.36
C GLY A 165 -19.98 1.94 5.07
N HIS A 166 -19.98 2.92 4.17
CA HIS A 166 -21.21 3.48 3.61
C HIS A 166 -21.97 2.45 2.77
N LYS A 167 -23.30 2.56 2.76
CA LYS A 167 -24.22 1.66 2.06
C LYS A 167 -24.73 2.22 0.73
N ASP A 168 -24.47 3.49 0.47
CA ASP A 168 -24.94 4.27 -0.68
C ASP A 168 -23.88 5.33 -1.04
N PHE A 169 -24.08 6.03 -2.16
CA PHE A 169 -23.07 6.89 -2.78
C PHE A 169 -22.54 7.95 -1.81
N VAL A 170 -21.21 8.13 -1.79
CA VAL A 170 -20.57 9.18 -1.00
C VAL A 170 -20.70 10.49 -1.77
N ARG A 171 -21.45 11.43 -1.19
CA ARG A 171 -21.95 12.64 -1.86
C ARG A 171 -21.12 13.89 -1.54
N SER A 172 -20.35 13.87 -0.46
CA SER A 172 -19.46 14.97 -0.09
C SER A 172 -18.38 14.49 0.89
N LEU A 173 -17.21 15.13 0.85
CA LEU A 173 -16.05 14.82 1.68
C LEU A 173 -15.53 16.11 2.35
N GLY A 174 -15.03 16.01 3.57
CA GLY A 174 -14.37 17.11 4.27
C GLY A 174 -13.17 16.61 5.08
N TRP A 175 -12.17 17.47 5.28
CA TRP A 175 -11.00 17.17 6.11
C TRP A 175 -11.11 17.91 7.44
N MET A 176 -11.21 17.19 8.54
CA MET A 176 -11.24 17.76 9.89
C MET A 176 -9.83 17.74 10.48
N LYS A 177 -9.35 18.88 10.98
CA LYS A 177 -8.17 18.96 11.84
C LYS A 177 -8.66 19.31 13.24
N VAL A 178 -8.34 18.47 14.23
CA VAL A 178 -8.79 18.64 15.62
C VAL A 178 -7.64 19.18 16.48
N ASP A 179 -6.41 18.75 16.20
CA ASP A 179 -5.18 19.37 16.70
C ASP A 179 -4.02 19.15 15.69
N GLU A 180 -2.76 19.36 16.08
CA GLU A 180 -1.60 19.17 15.19
C GLU A 180 -1.27 17.70 14.86
N HIS A 181 -1.87 16.75 15.57
CA HIS A 181 -1.62 15.31 15.44
C HIS A 181 -2.89 14.52 15.07
N LEU A 182 -4.07 14.99 15.49
CA LEU A 182 -5.37 14.41 15.18
C LEU A 182 -6.05 15.12 14.01
N SER A 183 -6.19 14.38 12.90
CA SER A 183 -7.06 14.75 11.80
C SER A 183 -7.91 13.55 11.35
N PHE A 184 -9.10 13.85 10.85
CA PHE A 184 -10.08 12.85 10.43
C PHE A 184 -10.65 13.21 9.06
N LEU A 185 -10.75 12.22 8.19
CA LEU A 185 -11.59 12.34 7.01
C LEU A 185 -13.05 12.24 7.46
N MET A 186 -13.91 13.13 6.99
CA MET A 186 -15.36 13.03 7.11
C MET A 186 -16.00 12.81 5.74
N SER A 187 -17.03 11.99 5.68
CA SER A 187 -17.78 11.71 4.45
C SER A 187 -19.27 11.63 4.69
N ALA A 188 -20.06 12.29 3.83
CA ALA A 188 -21.51 12.21 3.84
C ALA A 188 -22.02 11.28 2.74
N SER A 189 -23.01 10.44 3.04
CA SER A 189 -23.62 9.50 2.08
C SER A 189 -25.15 9.64 1.99
N GLY A 190 -25.70 9.22 0.84
CA GLY A 190 -27.14 9.02 0.64
C GLY A 190 -27.79 8.00 1.59
N ASP A 191 -26.98 7.15 2.26
CA ASP A 191 -27.48 6.11 3.17
C ASP A 191 -28.10 6.65 4.47
N GLY A 192 -27.89 7.94 4.77
CA GLY A 192 -28.38 8.58 5.99
C GLY A 192 -27.33 8.80 7.06
N THR A 193 -26.06 8.54 6.75
CA THR A 193 -24.94 8.61 7.71
C THR A 193 -23.78 9.50 7.26
N ILE A 194 -22.97 9.87 8.24
CA ILE A 194 -21.64 10.47 8.06
C ILE A 194 -20.59 9.53 8.66
N GLY A 195 -19.62 9.13 7.86
CA GLY A 195 -18.45 8.38 8.33
C GLY A 195 -17.36 9.34 8.80
N ILE A 196 -16.81 9.07 9.99
CA ILE A 196 -15.59 9.72 10.52
C ILE A 196 -14.47 8.68 10.49
N TRP A 197 -13.40 8.93 9.73
CA TRP A 197 -12.38 7.94 9.39
C TRP A 197 -10.97 8.35 9.83
N GLN A 198 -10.22 7.36 10.31
CA GLN A 198 -8.79 7.49 10.60
C GLN A 198 -7.97 7.17 9.35
N LEU A 199 -7.22 8.16 8.86
CA LEU A 199 -6.24 8.00 7.78
C LEU A 199 -4.81 7.96 8.34
N PRO A 200 -3.84 7.33 7.64
CA PRO A 200 -3.95 6.63 6.36
C PRO A 200 -4.60 5.23 6.42
N ILE A 201 -5.02 4.77 7.59
CA ILE A 201 -5.50 3.39 7.79
C ILE A 201 -6.79 3.08 7.00
N GLY A 202 -7.69 4.05 6.83
CA GLY A 202 -9.00 3.87 6.20
C GLY A 202 -10.08 3.32 7.15
N LYS A 203 -9.83 3.41 8.45
CA LYS A 203 -10.65 2.82 9.51
C LYS A 203 -11.81 3.74 9.88
N LEU A 204 -13.03 3.24 9.82
CA LEU A 204 -14.21 3.92 10.36
C LEU A 204 -14.09 3.99 11.90
N ILE A 205 -14.08 5.19 12.45
CA ILE A 205 -14.04 5.44 13.90
C ILE A 205 -15.48 5.53 14.42
N TYR A 206 -16.31 6.32 13.73
CA TYR A 206 -17.68 6.59 14.13
C TYR A 206 -18.58 6.75 12.89
N LEU A 207 -19.82 6.30 13.00
CA LEU A 207 -20.84 6.41 11.94
C LEU A 207 -22.05 7.16 12.49
N TYR A 208 -22.11 8.46 12.21
CA TYR A 208 -23.13 9.36 12.74
C TYR A 208 -24.39 9.32 11.86
N ASN A 209 -25.52 8.86 12.39
CA ASN A 209 -26.78 8.75 11.67
C ASN A 209 -27.57 10.08 11.74
N TYR A 210 -27.36 10.97 10.77
CA TYR A 210 -28.05 12.25 10.74
C TYR A 210 -29.57 12.09 10.58
N ARG A 211 -30.06 11.05 9.90
CA ARG A 211 -31.51 10.81 9.75
C ARG A 211 -32.20 10.48 11.08
N GLU A 212 -31.50 9.85 12.02
CA GLU A 212 -32.01 9.66 13.39
C GLU A 212 -32.04 10.97 14.18
N SER A 213 -31.04 11.83 14.02
CA SER A 213 -31.06 13.18 14.62
C SER A 213 -32.18 14.04 14.04
N LEU A 214 -32.41 14.02 12.72
CA LEU A 214 -33.52 14.75 12.08
C LEU A 214 -34.90 14.31 12.62
N LYS A 215 -35.09 13.00 12.85
CA LYS A 215 -36.28 12.46 13.55
C LYS A 215 -36.39 12.99 14.98
N ARG A 216 -35.28 12.96 15.73
CA ARG A 216 -35.22 13.38 17.15
C ARG A 216 -35.53 14.87 17.34
N LEU A 217 -35.07 15.70 16.41
CA LEU A 217 -35.24 17.15 16.41
C LEU A 217 -36.61 17.61 15.89
N ASN A 218 -37.40 16.72 15.28
CA ASN A 218 -38.66 17.03 14.60
C ASN A 218 -38.55 18.27 13.68
N SER A 219 -37.50 18.27 12.86
CA SER A 219 -37.00 19.50 12.21
C SER A 219 -37.75 19.88 10.93
N VAL A 220 -37.43 21.07 10.40
CA VAL A 220 -37.89 21.53 9.06
C VAL A 220 -37.21 20.76 7.92
N ILE A 221 -36.08 20.09 8.17
CA ILE A 221 -35.38 19.25 7.21
C ILE A 221 -36.08 17.88 7.15
N PRO A 222 -36.54 17.42 5.97
CA PRO A 222 -37.14 16.09 5.83
C PRO A 222 -36.17 14.97 6.23
N VAL A 223 -36.69 13.92 6.86
CA VAL A 223 -35.89 12.78 7.37
C VAL A 223 -35.25 11.97 6.24
N ASP A 224 -35.86 11.98 5.07
CA ASP A 224 -35.42 11.36 3.82
C ASP A 224 -34.48 12.25 2.99
N ALA A 225 -34.32 13.54 3.34
CA ALA A 225 -33.58 14.53 2.56
C ALA A 225 -32.15 14.07 2.19
N GLU A 226 -31.80 14.26 0.92
CA GLU A 226 -30.48 13.96 0.37
C GLU A 226 -29.50 15.12 0.63
N ILE A 227 -28.31 14.80 1.13
CA ILE A 227 -27.24 15.79 1.38
C ILE A 227 -26.74 16.37 0.05
N SER A 228 -26.61 17.69 -0.03
CA SER A 228 -25.96 18.40 -1.13
C SER A 228 -24.48 18.66 -0.86
N LYS A 229 -24.11 19.06 0.36
CA LYS A 229 -22.71 19.34 0.73
C LYS A 229 -22.46 19.11 2.22
N LEU A 230 -21.25 18.63 2.53
CA LEU A 230 -20.63 18.61 3.85
C LEU A 230 -19.53 19.69 3.89
N VAL A 231 -19.53 20.52 4.94
CA VAL A 231 -18.42 21.41 5.28
C VAL A 231 -18.01 21.14 6.71
N VAL A 232 -16.72 21.24 7.02
CA VAL A 232 -16.13 20.80 8.29
C VAL A 232 -15.15 21.87 8.79
N ASP A 233 -15.13 22.07 10.11
CA ASP A 233 -14.25 22.97 10.86
C ASP A 233 -13.76 22.24 12.13
N GLU A 234 -12.87 22.84 12.92
CA GLU A 234 -12.10 22.12 13.97
C GLU A 234 -12.95 21.36 15.01
N GLN A 235 -14.17 21.84 15.30
CA GLN A 235 -15.07 21.27 16.31
C GLN A 235 -16.52 21.05 15.84
N CYS A 236 -16.83 21.28 14.56
CA CYS A 236 -18.18 21.07 14.03
C CYS A 236 -18.21 20.78 12.53
N PHE A 237 -19.34 20.28 12.06
CA PHE A 237 -19.63 20.16 10.63
C PHE A 237 -21.04 20.66 10.30
N VAL A 238 -21.23 21.07 9.05
CA VAL A 238 -22.46 21.65 8.52
C VAL A 238 -22.89 20.88 7.28
N LEU A 239 -24.10 20.34 7.33
CA LEU A 239 -24.80 19.72 6.20
C LEU A 239 -25.79 20.69 5.57
N SER A 240 -25.79 20.76 4.25
CA SER A 240 -26.92 21.24 3.45
C SER A 240 -27.57 20.08 2.69
N PHE A 241 -28.82 20.26 2.27
CA PHE A 241 -29.64 19.22 1.64
C PHE A 241 -30.35 19.75 0.40
N PHE A 242 -30.50 18.92 -0.64
CA PHE A 242 -31.08 19.34 -1.92
C PHE A 242 -32.50 19.90 -1.76
N ASN A 243 -32.69 21.13 -2.24
CA ASN A 243 -33.94 21.89 -2.18
C ASN A 243 -34.48 22.23 -0.76
N VAL A 244 -33.69 22.06 0.31
CA VAL A 244 -34.12 22.35 1.68
C VAL A 244 -33.68 23.75 2.13
N SER A 245 -34.58 24.50 2.77
CA SER A 245 -34.33 25.86 3.29
C SER A 245 -33.74 25.85 4.71
N ALA A 246 -32.80 24.93 4.99
CA ALA A 246 -32.15 24.81 6.28
C ALA A 246 -30.84 24.00 6.19
N CYS A 247 -29.91 24.31 7.09
CA CYS A 247 -28.69 23.53 7.34
C CYS A 247 -28.79 22.79 8.68
N LEU A 248 -28.20 21.59 8.75
CA LEU A 248 -27.95 20.89 10.01
C LEU A 248 -26.50 21.11 10.42
N VAL A 249 -26.28 21.84 11.51
CA VAL A 249 -24.98 21.95 12.18
C VAL A 249 -24.90 20.88 13.25
N VAL A 250 -23.73 20.25 13.38
CA VAL A 250 -23.44 19.30 14.45
C VAL A 250 -22.07 19.64 15.05
N GLN A 251 -22.05 19.95 16.34
CA GLN A 251 -20.83 20.14 17.12
C GLN A 251 -20.37 18.79 17.69
N ILE A 252 -19.06 18.57 17.79
CA ILE A 252 -18.49 17.31 18.29
C ILE A 252 -17.64 17.58 19.55
N ASP A 253 -18.03 16.99 20.67
CA ASP A 253 -17.16 16.84 21.83
C ASP A 253 -16.37 15.53 21.70
N PHE A 254 -15.17 15.61 21.10
CA PHE A 254 -14.27 14.47 20.91
C PHE A 254 -13.83 13.80 22.23
N SER A 255 -13.90 14.50 23.37
CA SER A 255 -13.54 13.91 24.67
C SER A 255 -14.58 12.91 25.17
N LYS A 256 -15.82 12.99 24.67
CA LYS A 256 -16.96 12.13 25.06
C LYS A 256 -17.63 11.41 23.89
N TRP A 257 -17.23 11.71 22.65
CA TRP A 257 -17.95 11.35 21.43
C TRP A 257 -19.43 11.75 21.47
N ASN A 258 -19.69 12.94 22.02
CA ASN A 258 -21.03 13.52 22.10
C ASN A 258 -21.26 14.48 20.93
N PHE A 259 -22.47 14.47 20.39
CA PHE A 259 -22.87 15.27 19.23
C PHE A 259 -24.02 16.18 19.63
N GLN A 260 -23.87 17.49 19.41
CA GLN A 260 -24.91 18.49 19.68
C GLN A 260 -25.43 19.03 18.35
N GLU A 261 -26.71 18.76 18.06
CA GLU A 261 -27.33 19.15 16.80
C GLU A 261 -28.07 20.49 16.88
N THR A 262 -27.88 21.35 15.88
CA THR A 262 -28.59 22.63 15.72
C THR A 262 -29.08 22.78 14.28
N VAL A 263 -30.34 23.20 14.09
CA VAL A 263 -30.94 23.39 12.76
C VAL A 263 -31.06 24.87 12.46
N LEU A 264 -30.24 25.35 11.52
CA LEU A 264 -30.26 26.74 11.05
C LEU A 264 -31.28 26.89 9.93
N LYS A 265 -32.24 27.81 10.10
CA LYS A 265 -33.27 28.11 9.11
C LYS A 265 -32.79 29.19 8.14
N CYS A 266 -33.03 28.96 6.85
CA CYS A 266 -32.71 29.86 5.75
C CYS A 266 -34.01 30.42 5.15
N ASP A 267 -33.95 31.57 4.47
CA ASP A 267 -35.13 32.19 3.84
C ASP A 267 -35.53 31.51 2.52
N GLY A 268 -34.66 30.66 1.98
CA GLY A 268 -34.92 29.83 0.80
C GLY A 268 -33.96 28.63 0.72
N PRO A 269 -34.14 27.74 -0.28
CA PRO A 269 -33.33 26.53 -0.43
C PRO A 269 -31.83 26.82 -0.49
N VAL A 270 -31.02 26.07 0.27
CA VAL A 270 -29.57 26.26 0.30
C VAL A 270 -28.96 25.78 -1.03
N PHE A 271 -28.15 26.63 -1.66
CA PHE A 271 -27.39 26.31 -2.86
C PHE A 271 -25.96 25.89 -2.52
N ASP A 272 -25.26 26.68 -1.71
CA ASP A 272 -23.91 26.37 -1.24
C ASP A 272 -23.64 27.02 0.12
N HIS A 273 -22.67 26.50 0.86
CA HIS A 273 -22.23 27.05 2.14
C HIS A 273 -20.72 26.90 2.35
N ILE A 274 -20.15 27.81 3.13
CA ILE A 274 -18.74 27.79 3.55
C ILE A 274 -18.62 28.26 5.00
N LEU A 275 -17.81 27.56 5.79
CA LEU A 275 -17.52 27.85 7.19
C LEU A 275 -16.03 28.17 7.30
N ALA A 276 -15.69 29.28 7.97
CA ALA A 276 -14.32 29.63 8.30
C ALA A 276 -14.28 30.59 9.49
N GLU A 277 -13.33 30.40 10.41
CA GLU A 277 -13.11 31.28 11.57
C GLU A 277 -14.39 31.50 12.42
N GLY A 278 -15.23 30.46 12.55
CA GLY A 278 -16.52 30.52 13.25
C GLY A 278 -17.65 31.24 12.49
N LEU A 279 -17.42 31.67 11.25
CA LEU A 279 -18.41 32.33 10.39
C LEU A 279 -18.92 31.39 9.29
N LEU A 280 -20.21 31.08 9.32
CA LEU A 280 -20.90 30.27 8.31
C LEU A 280 -21.64 31.18 7.32
N TYR A 281 -21.13 31.28 6.10
CA TYR A 281 -21.79 31.94 4.98
C TYR A 281 -22.64 30.92 4.21
N VAL A 282 -23.90 31.27 3.95
CA VAL A 282 -24.87 30.43 3.24
C VAL A 282 -25.40 31.19 2.03
N VAL A 283 -25.22 30.63 0.84
CA VAL A 283 -25.84 31.08 -0.41
C VAL A 283 -27.16 30.32 -0.57
N GLN A 284 -28.27 31.06 -0.71
CA GLN A 284 -29.62 30.49 -0.73
C GLN A 284 -30.42 30.99 -1.93
N LYS A 285 -31.38 30.19 -2.40
CA LYS A 285 -32.35 30.60 -3.44
C LYS A 285 -33.43 31.52 -2.86
N CYS A 286 -33.01 32.74 -2.50
CA CYS A 286 -33.86 33.82 -2.04
C CYS A 286 -33.47 35.12 -2.74
N ARG A 287 -34.40 35.75 -3.47
CA ARG A 287 -34.11 36.95 -4.28
C ARG A 287 -33.92 38.23 -3.45
N SER A 288 -34.44 38.29 -2.23
CA SER A 288 -34.25 39.42 -1.31
C SER A 288 -32.99 39.26 -0.44
N ASN A 289 -32.56 38.02 -0.18
CA ASN A 289 -31.37 37.70 0.60
C ASN A 289 -30.59 36.55 -0.07
N PRO A 290 -29.89 36.74 -1.19
CA PRO A 290 -29.10 35.65 -1.81
C PRO A 290 -28.01 35.10 -0.89
N VAL A 291 -27.49 35.90 0.06
CA VAL A 291 -26.49 35.49 1.05
C VAL A 291 -27.00 35.76 2.48
N VAL A 292 -26.73 34.82 3.39
CA VAL A 292 -26.96 34.91 4.84
C VAL A 292 -25.67 34.54 5.58
N LEU A 293 -25.42 35.19 6.73
CA LEU A 293 -24.31 34.90 7.62
C LEU A 293 -24.82 34.39 8.98
N PHE A 294 -24.13 33.40 9.53
CA PHE A 294 -24.27 32.98 10.93
C PHE A 294 -22.90 33.04 11.62
N SER A 295 -22.84 33.55 12.86
CA SER A 295 -21.64 33.52 13.71
C SER A 295 -21.75 32.44 14.77
N PHE A 296 -20.61 31.88 15.16
CA PHE A 296 -20.53 30.95 16.28
C PHE A 296 -20.28 31.70 17.60
N GLU A 297 -21.32 31.85 18.40
CA GLU A 297 -21.32 32.60 19.66
C GLU A 297 -22.04 31.80 20.76
N ALA A 298 -21.55 31.88 22.00
CA ALA A 298 -22.15 31.21 23.18
C ALA A 298 -22.47 29.69 23.02
N ASN A 299 -21.68 28.96 22.21
CA ASN A 299 -21.87 27.56 21.84
C ASN A 299 -23.07 27.26 20.90
N CYS A 300 -23.62 28.27 20.22
CA CYS A 300 -24.60 28.11 19.15
C CYS A 300 -24.22 28.91 17.91
N PHE A 301 -24.86 28.62 16.77
CA PHE A 301 -24.76 29.47 15.59
C PHE A 301 -25.99 30.40 15.55
N GLU A 302 -25.77 31.71 15.63
CA GLU A 302 -26.82 32.72 15.54
C GLU A 302 -26.74 33.48 14.21
N ARG A 303 -27.88 33.97 13.69
CA ARG A 303 -27.93 34.68 12.41
C ARG A 303 -27.47 36.12 12.60
N VAL A 304 -26.41 36.53 11.90
CA VAL A 304 -25.86 37.89 12.01
C VAL A 304 -26.56 38.80 11.01
N GLU A 305 -27.21 39.86 11.51
CA GLU A 305 -27.60 41.02 10.70
C GLU A 305 -26.39 41.93 10.45
N SER A 306 -25.32 41.36 9.88
CA SER A 306 -24.18 42.13 9.39
C SER A 306 -24.56 42.90 8.12
N ASN A 307 -23.67 43.78 7.65
CA ASN A 307 -23.99 44.71 6.56
C ASN A 307 -23.98 44.06 5.16
N LEU A 308 -24.69 42.93 5.01
CA LEU A 308 -24.81 42.14 3.78
C LEU A 308 -25.59 42.85 2.67
N GLN A 309 -26.10 44.07 2.90
CA GLN A 309 -26.87 44.83 1.91
C GLN A 309 -26.11 44.98 0.59
N ARG A 310 -24.77 45.17 0.61
CA ARG A 310 -23.93 45.24 -0.61
C ARG A 310 -24.01 43.99 -1.50
N PHE A 311 -24.21 42.81 -0.91
CA PHE A 311 -24.34 41.54 -1.62
C PHE A 311 -25.81 41.32 -2.02
N ASN A 312 -26.73 41.54 -1.09
CA ASN A 312 -28.16 41.30 -1.27
C ASN A 312 -28.86 42.35 -2.16
N SER A 313 -28.21 43.48 -2.44
CA SER A 313 -28.63 44.47 -3.45
C SER A 313 -27.97 44.27 -4.83
N ASN A 314 -27.08 43.29 -5.00
CA ASN A 314 -26.41 43.07 -6.27
C ASN A 314 -27.38 42.41 -7.28
N ALA A 315 -27.79 43.18 -8.29
CA ALA A 315 -28.78 42.75 -9.27
C ALA A 315 -28.33 41.54 -10.10
N GLU A 316 -27.04 41.39 -10.40
CA GLU A 316 -26.51 40.24 -11.12
C GLU A 316 -26.54 38.98 -10.26
N LEU A 317 -26.09 39.07 -9.00
CA LEU A 317 -26.14 37.95 -8.05
C LEU A 317 -27.59 37.50 -7.80
N CYS A 318 -28.50 38.45 -7.54
CA CYS A 318 -29.92 38.16 -7.34
C CYS A 318 -30.56 37.53 -8.59
N SER A 319 -30.22 38.03 -9.78
CA SER A 319 -30.70 37.46 -11.05
C SER A 319 -30.11 36.07 -11.32
N ALA A 320 -28.84 35.84 -11.01
CA ALA A 320 -28.18 34.54 -11.17
C ALA A 320 -28.79 33.49 -10.22
N VAL A 321 -29.03 33.86 -8.96
CA VAL A 321 -29.69 33.02 -7.96
C VAL A 321 -31.13 32.67 -8.35
N ASP A 322 -31.90 33.64 -8.88
CA ASP A 322 -33.28 33.42 -9.36
C ASP A 322 -33.31 32.48 -10.59
N GLN A 323 -32.45 32.76 -11.58
CA GLN A 323 -32.37 31.99 -12.84
C GLN A 323 -31.68 30.62 -12.71
N CYS A 324 -30.85 30.39 -11.69
CA CYS A 324 -30.14 29.12 -11.53
C CYS A 324 -31.11 27.96 -11.30
N LYS A 325 -31.03 26.94 -12.15
CA LYS A 325 -31.86 25.73 -12.11
C LYS A 325 -31.15 24.52 -11.50
N SER A 326 -29.84 24.58 -11.34
CA SER A 326 -28.99 23.50 -10.82
C SER A 326 -27.63 24.07 -10.42
N VAL A 327 -27.18 23.77 -9.19
CA VAL A 327 -25.80 24.03 -8.75
C VAL A 327 -24.86 23.11 -9.53
N ALA A 328 -23.67 23.60 -9.90
CA ALA A 328 -22.64 22.81 -10.54
C ALA A 328 -21.28 23.10 -9.90
N LEU A 329 -20.60 22.03 -9.42
CA LEU A 329 -19.25 22.00 -8.86
C LEU A 329 -19.10 22.65 -7.45
N PRO A 330 -18.82 21.88 -6.39
CA PRO A 330 -18.17 22.43 -5.21
C PRO A 330 -16.69 22.73 -5.53
N LEU A 331 -16.18 23.82 -4.96
CA LEU A 331 -14.81 24.29 -5.10
C LEU A 331 -14.10 24.28 -3.75
N ILE A 332 -12.86 23.79 -3.72
CA ILE A 332 -12.06 23.66 -2.48
C ILE A 332 -10.68 24.28 -2.68
N LYS A 333 -10.27 25.12 -1.72
CA LYS A 333 -8.95 25.75 -1.66
C LYS A 333 -8.11 25.01 -0.62
N PHE A 334 -6.86 24.70 -0.93
CA PHE A 334 -5.88 24.29 0.07
C PHE A 334 -4.83 25.39 0.25
N GLY A 335 -4.60 25.84 1.49
CA GLY A 335 -3.71 26.97 1.76
C GLY A 335 -3.25 27.08 3.23
N SER A 336 -1.92 27.16 3.39
CA SER A 336 -1.18 27.59 4.59
C SER A 336 -1.57 27.02 5.97
N PHE A 337 -1.05 25.83 6.32
CA PHE A 337 -0.60 25.51 7.69
C PHE A 337 0.61 24.57 7.64
N PHE A 338 1.78 25.06 8.04
CA PHE A 338 3.03 24.29 8.12
C PHE A 338 3.73 24.58 9.46
N ASP A 339 3.95 23.55 10.28
CA ASP A 339 5.20 23.38 11.02
C ASP A 339 5.53 21.88 11.19
N LYS A 340 6.66 21.56 11.83
CA LYS A 340 7.38 20.29 11.67
C LYS A 340 7.27 19.40 12.92
N ARG A 341 7.02 18.09 12.72
CA ARG A 341 7.99 16.98 12.97
C ARG A 341 7.36 15.58 12.94
N GLU A 342 8.23 14.62 12.60
CA GLU A 342 8.34 13.21 13.05
C GLU A 342 7.12 12.37 13.52
N LYS A 343 6.97 11.22 12.83
CA LYS A 343 6.93 9.82 13.36
C LYS A 343 5.61 9.12 13.81
N GLU A 344 5.50 7.91 13.23
CA GLU A 344 5.13 6.61 13.85
C GLU A 344 3.66 6.15 14.09
N LEU A 345 3.29 5.14 13.28
CA LEU A 345 2.70 3.82 13.65
C LEU A 345 1.20 3.61 14.04
N THR A 346 0.47 3.03 13.07
CA THR A 346 -0.19 1.68 13.10
C THR A 346 -1.65 1.40 13.60
N THR A 347 -2.45 0.88 12.64
CA THR A 347 -3.15 -0.45 12.58
C THR A 347 -4.61 -0.74 13.05
N ASN A 348 -5.21 -1.71 12.32
CA ASN A 348 -6.21 -2.74 12.71
C ASN A 348 -7.66 -2.30 13.04
N LEU A 349 -8.76 -3.05 12.77
CA LEU A 349 -9.12 -4.30 12.03
C LEU A 349 -10.67 -4.24 11.81
N THR A 350 -11.49 -5.05 11.11
CA THR A 350 -11.50 -6.28 10.25
C THR A 350 -12.77 -6.12 9.35
N PHE A 351 -13.08 -6.75 8.20
CA PHE A 351 -12.60 -7.88 7.38
C PHE A 351 -12.94 -9.34 7.80
N GLU A 352 -14.14 -9.60 8.33
CA GLU A 352 -14.63 -10.98 8.61
C GLU A 352 -15.40 -11.68 7.48
N ILE A 353 -16.02 -10.95 6.54
CA ILE A 353 -17.17 -11.47 5.77
C ILE A 353 -16.79 -12.32 4.53
N LEU A 354 -15.64 -12.08 3.89
CA LEU A 354 -15.45 -12.48 2.49
C LEU A 354 -14.97 -13.93 2.23
N LEU A 355 -14.74 -14.76 3.25
CA LEU A 355 -14.09 -16.07 3.06
C LEU A 355 -15.06 -17.20 2.65
N ASN A 356 -16.36 -17.07 2.90
CA ASN A 356 -17.33 -18.17 2.73
C ASN A 356 -17.93 -18.32 1.32
N PHE A 357 -17.65 -17.42 0.36
CA PHE A 357 -18.38 -17.38 -0.92
C PHE A 357 -17.65 -17.95 -2.16
N MET A 358 -16.32 -18.07 -2.18
CA MET A 358 -15.56 -18.27 -3.43
C MET A 358 -14.98 -19.68 -3.64
N LEU A 359 -15.78 -20.74 -3.46
CA LEU A 359 -15.38 -22.13 -3.77
C LEU A 359 -16.38 -22.98 -4.56
N LEU A 360 -17.54 -22.44 -4.97
CA LEU A 360 -18.55 -23.21 -5.73
C LEU A 360 -18.89 -22.63 -7.12
N ASP A 361 -19.07 -21.32 -7.25
CA ASP A 361 -19.65 -20.76 -8.49
C ASP A 361 -18.69 -20.68 -9.70
N GLY A 362 -17.37 -20.87 -9.52
CA GLY A 362 -16.43 -20.83 -10.66
C GLY A 362 -16.69 -21.92 -11.71
N PHE A 363 -17.06 -23.13 -11.29
CA PHE A 363 -17.43 -24.21 -12.20
C PHE A 363 -18.85 -24.03 -12.75
N ARG A 364 -19.71 -23.38 -11.98
CA ARG A 364 -21.09 -23.03 -12.34
C ARG A 364 -21.12 -21.98 -13.45
N TYR A 365 -20.35 -20.90 -13.36
CA TYR A 365 -20.23 -19.89 -14.41
C TYR A 365 -19.66 -20.48 -15.72
N LEU A 366 -18.78 -21.48 -15.65
CA LEU A 366 -18.31 -22.20 -16.84
C LEU A 366 -19.45 -23.01 -17.49
N LEU A 367 -20.27 -23.71 -16.69
CA LEU A 367 -21.44 -24.43 -17.19
C LEU A 367 -22.52 -23.47 -17.73
N GLU A 368 -22.85 -22.40 -17.01
CA GLU A 368 -23.86 -21.41 -17.39
C GLU A 368 -23.44 -20.61 -18.63
N SER A 369 -22.16 -20.29 -18.81
CA SER A 369 -21.66 -19.65 -20.05
C SER A 369 -21.63 -20.59 -21.25
N VAL A 370 -21.33 -21.89 -21.06
CA VAL A 370 -21.52 -22.92 -22.10
C VAL A 370 -23.01 -23.08 -22.45
N PHE A 371 -23.89 -23.08 -21.44
CA PHE A 371 -25.34 -23.15 -21.64
C PHE A 371 -25.85 -21.93 -22.42
N LEU A 372 -25.41 -20.73 -22.04
CA LEU A 372 -25.73 -19.47 -22.73
C LEU A 372 -25.23 -19.48 -24.19
N HIS A 373 -24.04 -20.05 -24.43
CA HIS A 373 -23.50 -20.21 -25.78
C HIS A 373 -24.36 -21.16 -26.63
N LEU A 374 -24.84 -22.27 -26.05
CA LEU A 374 -25.76 -23.21 -26.70
C LEU A 374 -27.15 -22.58 -26.97
N THR A 375 -27.71 -21.83 -26.02
CA THR A 375 -29.01 -21.15 -26.22
C THR A 375 -28.92 -20.04 -27.25
N CYS A 376 -27.84 -19.24 -27.25
CA CYS A 376 -27.63 -18.21 -28.28
C CYS A 376 -27.37 -18.82 -29.66
N SER A 377 -26.65 -19.94 -29.76
CA SER A 377 -26.49 -20.68 -31.02
C SER A 377 -27.82 -21.24 -31.53
N SER A 378 -28.70 -21.65 -30.62
CA SER A 378 -30.06 -22.14 -30.92
C SER A 378 -30.97 -20.99 -31.40
N LEU A 379 -30.99 -19.85 -30.70
CA LEU A 379 -31.75 -18.65 -31.07
C LEU A 379 -31.34 -18.11 -32.46
N LEU A 380 -30.04 -18.10 -32.77
CA LEU A 380 -29.53 -17.73 -34.09
C LEU A 380 -29.94 -18.71 -35.21
N ARG A 381 -30.30 -19.96 -34.90
CA ARG A 381 -30.87 -20.91 -35.89
C ARG A 381 -32.38 -20.75 -36.06
N PHE A 382 -33.11 -20.37 -35.00
CA PHE A 382 -34.56 -20.11 -35.09
C PHE A 382 -34.90 -18.73 -35.67
N GLY A 383 -34.00 -17.74 -35.58
CA GLY A 383 -34.18 -16.38 -36.11
C GLY A 383 -34.26 -16.24 -37.65
N ALA A 384 -34.32 -17.35 -38.40
CA ALA A 384 -34.38 -17.36 -39.87
C ALA A 384 -35.77 -16.97 -40.46
N PHE A 385 -36.80 -16.81 -39.62
CA PHE A 385 -38.15 -16.40 -40.03
C PHE A 385 -38.57 -15.10 -39.33
N GLY A 386 -38.19 -13.94 -39.88
CA GLY A 386 -38.64 -12.64 -39.36
C GLY A 386 -37.90 -11.43 -39.93
N ASN A 387 -38.45 -10.79 -40.97
CA ASN A 387 -37.89 -9.58 -41.57
C ASN A 387 -38.10 -8.33 -40.69
N ASN A 388 -37.33 -8.17 -39.60
CA ASN A 388 -37.02 -6.87 -38.95
C ASN A 388 -36.05 -6.98 -37.75
N ILE A 389 -34.92 -7.72 -37.85
CA ILE A 389 -34.00 -7.93 -36.70
C ILE A 389 -32.52 -7.66 -37.04
N HIS A 390 -32.15 -6.39 -37.22
CA HIS A 390 -30.74 -5.99 -37.42
C HIS A 390 -30.11 -5.24 -36.22
N LEU A 391 -30.68 -4.11 -35.77
CA LEU A 391 -30.02 -3.26 -34.75
C LEU A 391 -29.89 -3.91 -33.36
N GLY A 392 -30.97 -4.52 -32.84
CA GLY A 392 -30.93 -5.17 -31.51
C GLY A 392 -29.93 -6.34 -31.44
N ASN A 393 -29.83 -7.12 -32.53
CA ASN A 393 -28.84 -8.18 -32.66
C ASN A 393 -27.39 -7.63 -32.59
N ILE A 394 -27.10 -6.52 -33.27
CA ILE A 394 -25.76 -5.91 -33.29
C ILE A 394 -25.36 -5.43 -31.89
N PHE A 395 -26.26 -4.76 -31.14
CA PHE A 395 -25.94 -4.27 -29.80
C PHE A 395 -25.71 -5.42 -28.82
N SER A 396 -26.56 -6.46 -28.85
CA SER A 396 -26.37 -7.68 -28.06
C SER A 396 -25.07 -8.41 -28.43
N LEU A 397 -24.73 -8.48 -29.72
CA LEU A 397 -23.45 -9.04 -30.19
C LEU A 397 -22.26 -8.23 -29.66
N HIS A 398 -22.33 -6.91 -29.62
CA HIS A 398 -21.22 -6.06 -29.16
C HIS A 398 -20.97 -6.19 -27.66
N VAL A 399 -22.03 -6.16 -26.82
CA VAL A 399 -21.91 -6.39 -25.38
C VAL A 399 -21.41 -7.81 -25.08
N TYR A 400 -21.93 -8.82 -25.80
CA TYR A 400 -21.43 -10.19 -25.73
C TYR A 400 -19.96 -10.31 -26.17
N TRP A 401 -19.52 -9.54 -27.18
CA TRP A 401 -18.13 -9.55 -27.64
C TRP A 401 -17.18 -8.87 -26.65
N LEU A 402 -17.62 -7.79 -25.99
CA LEU A 402 -16.86 -7.12 -24.91
C LEU A 402 -16.74 -8.01 -23.67
N LEU A 403 -17.84 -8.62 -23.21
CA LEU A 403 -17.82 -9.61 -22.13
C LEU A 403 -16.92 -10.79 -22.50
N LYS A 404 -17.07 -11.35 -23.71
CA LYS A 404 -16.22 -12.43 -24.20
C LYS A 404 -14.75 -12.02 -24.29
N LYS A 405 -14.43 -10.79 -24.71
CA LYS A 405 -13.06 -10.25 -24.75
C LYS A 405 -12.48 -10.17 -23.34
N HIS A 406 -13.19 -9.59 -22.38
CA HIS A 406 -12.66 -9.41 -21.04
C HIS A 406 -12.59 -10.73 -20.24
N ILE A 407 -13.53 -11.65 -20.46
CA ILE A 407 -13.43 -13.04 -19.97
C ILE A 407 -12.21 -13.72 -20.61
N LEU A 408 -12.00 -13.58 -21.93
CA LEU A 408 -10.86 -14.17 -22.63
C LEU A 408 -9.52 -13.59 -22.15
N GLU A 409 -9.42 -12.27 -21.91
CA GLU A 409 -8.24 -11.62 -21.32
C GLU A 409 -7.93 -12.19 -19.93
N ASN A 410 -8.93 -12.25 -19.05
CA ASN A 410 -8.75 -12.82 -17.71
C ASN A 410 -8.42 -14.32 -17.74
N MET A 411 -8.99 -15.09 -18.68
CA MET A 411 -8.61 -16.48 -18.93
C MET A 411 -7.17 -16.60 -19.46
N ILE A 412 -6.71 -15.70 -20.34
CA ILE A 412 -5.33 -15.65 -20.82
C ILE A 412 -4.37 -15.38 -19.66
N TYR A 413 -4.65 -14.41 -18.80
CA TYR A 413 -3.83 -14.16 -17.60
C TYR A 413 -3.82 -15.37 -16.65
N PHE A 414 -4.95 -16.02 -16.43
CA PHE A 414 -5.06 -17.23 -15.62
C PHE A 414 -4.25 -18.40 -16.19
N PHE A 415 -4.37 -18.67 -17.50
CA PHE A 415 -3.57 -19.69 -18.17
C PHE A 415 -2.08 -19.34 -18.21
N LEU A 416 -1.72 -18.05 -18.31
CA LEU A 416 -0.33 -17.59 -18.23
C LEU A 416 0.26 -17.82 -16.83
N LEU A 417 -0.49 -17.54 -15.76
CA LEU A 417 -0.06 -17.83 -14.38
C LEU A 417 0.08 -19.33 -14.12
N ILE A 418 -0.79 -20.17 -14.70
CA ILE A 418 -0.65 -21.62 -14.67
C ILE A 418 0.60 -22.06 -15.45
N PHE A 419 0.80 -21.55 -16.66
CA PHE A 419 1.97 -21.86 -17.50
C PHE A 419 3.28 -21.46 -16.83
N LEU A 420 3.35 -20.28 -16.21
CA LEU A 420 4.52 -19.82 -15.45
C LEU A 420 4.80 -20.72 -14.24
N ASN A 421 3.76 -21.14 -13.49
CA ASN A 421 3.94 -22.08 -12.39
C ASN A 421 4.43 -23.46 -12.87
N ILE A 422 3.91 -23.96 -14.00
CA ILE A 422 4.36 -25.21 -14.64
C ILE A 422 5.81 -25.08 -15.14
N PHE A 423 6.18 -23.93 -15.72
CA PHE A 423 7.54 -23.63 -16.16
C PHE A 423 8.51 -23.62 -14.98
N HIS A 424 8.23 -22.85 -13.92
CA HIS A 424 9.08 -22.80 -12.73
C HIS A 424 9.17 -24.16 -12.01
N PHE A 425 8.08 -24.94 -11.98
CA PHE A 425 8.11 -26.34 -11.51
C PHE A 425 9.13 -27.16 -12.31
N PHE A 426 9.01 -27.22 -13.64
CA PHE A 426 9.92 -28.04 -14.46
C PHE A 426 11.37 -27.52 -14.45
N HIS A 427 11.57 -26.20 -14.40
CA HIS A 427 12.89 -25.58 -14.37
C HIS A 427 13.62 -25.87 -13.05
N PHE A 428 12.94 -25.73 -11.91
CA PHE A 428 13.43 -26.12 -10.59
C PHE A 428 13.79 -27.61 -10.55
N TYR A 429 12.90 -28.50 -11.01
CA TYR A 429 13.21 -29.94 -11.04
C TYR A 429 14.33 -30.32 -12.02
N ALA A 430 14.52 -29.59 -13.13
CA ALA A 430 15.67 -29.80 -14.01
C ALA A 430 17.00 -29.43 -13.32
N ILE A 431 17.02 -28.36 -12.52
CA ILE A 431 18.17 -27.96 -11.71
C ILE A 431 18.41 -28.96 -10.56
N ALA A 432 17.37 -29.37 -9.83
CA ALA A 432 17.45 -30.40 -8.80
C ALA A 432 18.01 -31.74 -9.36
N VAL A 433 17.52 -32.20 -10.52
CA VAL A 433 18.00 -33.43 -11.18
C VAL A 433 19.44 -33.29 -11.66
N ARG A 434 19.81 -32.14 -12.23
CA ARG A 434 21.22 -31.83 -12.57
C ARG A 434 22.10 -31.91 -11.33
N ALA A 435 21.71 -31.27 -10.23
CA ALA A 435 22.49 -31.26 -8.99
C ALA A 435 22.63 -32.66 -8.38
N VAL A 436 21.56 -33.47 -8.41
CA VAL A 436 21.59 -34.89 -8.02
C VAL A 436 22.56 -35.70 -8.89
N ILE A 437 22.53 -35.55 -10.21
CA ILE A 437 23.45 -36.23 -11.13
C ILE A 437 24.89 -35.78 -10.85
N GLN A 438 25.13 -34.48 -10.67
CA GLN A 438 26.46 -33.95 -10.34
C GLN A 438 26.96 -34.47 -8.99
N GLN A 439 26.08 -34.62 -8.00
CA GLN A 439 26.39 -35.22 -6.70
C GLN A 439 26.76 -36.71 -6.85
N MET A 440 25.98 -37.50 -7.58
CA MET A 440 26.22 -38.94 -7.77
C MET A 440 27.54 -39.27 -8.49
N PHE A 441 27.99 -38.42 -9.43
CA PHE A 441 29.20 -38.69 -10.24
C PHE A 441 30.43 -37.85 -9.88
N PHE A 442 30.27 -36.71 -9.22
CA PHE A 442 31.36 -35.75 -8.98
C PHE A 442 31.43 -35.18 -7.55
N TRP A 443 30.56 -35.59 -6.62
CA TRP A 443 30.74 -35.23 -5.22
C TRP A 443 32.04 -35.85 -4.66
N LYS A 444 32.73 -35.09 -3.81
CA LYS A 444 33.88 -35.57 -3.04
C LYS A 444 33.68 -35.14 -1.60
N LYS A 445 33.88 -36.05 -0.64
CA LYS A 445 33.83 -35.70 0.78
C LYS A 445 34.87 -34.60 1.06
N LEU A 446 34.40 -33.43 1.45
CA LEU A 446 35.24 -32.27 1.75
C LEU A 446 35.79 -32.40 3.18
N CYS A 447 37.11 -32.60 3.30
CA CYS A 447 37.77 -32.77 4.60
C CYS A 447 38.00 -31.42 5.28
N PHE A 448 37.18 -31.09 6.28
CA PHE A 448 37.29 -29.88 7.11
C PHE A 448 38.08 -30.13 8.41
N GLU A 449 38.22 -31.39 8.81
CA GLU A 449 38.62 -31.85 10.14
C GLU A 449 40.00 -31.31 10.57
N LYS A 450 40.94 -31.20 9.63
CA LYS A 450 42.27 -30.60 9.85
C LYS A 450 42.17 -29.09 10.15
N TYR A 451 41.41 -28.36 9.34
CA TYR A 451 41.30 -26.90 9.47
C TYR A 451 40.53 -26.53 10.75
N LEU A 452 39.45 -27.25 11.06
CA LEU A 452 38.72 -27.07 12.30
C LEU A 452 39.60 -27.41 13.52
N SER A 453 40.44 -28.45 13.45
CA SER A 453 41.40 -28.78 14.52
C SER A 453 42.39 -27.64 14.78
N GLU A 454 43.04 -27.13 13.74
CA GLU A 454 43.94 -25.96 13.84
C GLU A 454 43.22 -24.73 14.43
N MET A 455 41.98 -24.48 14.00
CA MET A 455 41.16 -23.37 14.50
C MET A 455 40.71 -23.54 15.95
N SER A 456 40.62 -24.77 16.45
CA SER A 456 40.17 -25.09 17.82
C SER A 456 41.30 -25.11 18.85
N LYS A 457 42.54 -24.85 18.43
CA LYS A 457 43.69 -24.62 19.33
C LYS A 457 43.57 -23.32 20.14
N ILE A 458 42.75 -22.38 19.68
CA ILE A 458 42.37 -21.18 20.44
C ILE A 458 41.09 -21.53 21.21
N HIS A 459 41.18 -21.57 22.54
CA HIS A 459 40.07 -21.91 23.42
C HIS A 459 38.93 -20.86 23.38
N ASN A 460 37.75 -21.26 23.87
CA ASN A 460 36.57 -20.40 24.08
C ASN A 460 36.01 -19.75 22.81
N ARG A 461 36.27 -20.32 21.62
CA ARG A 461 35.66 -19.86 20.37
C ARG A 461 34.15 -20.06 20.39
N THR A 462 33.41 -19.04 19.96
CA THR A 462 31.95 -19.03 19.95
C THR A 462 31.39 -19.13 18.54
N ALA A 463 30.46 -20.06 18.33
CA ALA A 463 29.67 -20.22 17.11
C ALA A 463 28.17 -19.97 17.37
N ILE A 464 27.47 -19.45 16.36
CA ILE A 464 26.00 -19.27 16.36
C ILE A 464 25.44 -20.00 15.14
N ILE A 465 24.57 -20.98 15.37
CA ILE A 465 23.99 -21.85 14.34
C ILE A 465 22.47 -21.68 14.34
N THR A 466 21.92 -21.07 13.29
CA THR A 466 20.46 -20.90 13.20
C THR A 466 19.78 -22.17 12.65
N GLY A 467 18.68 -22.60 13.26
CA GLY A 467 17.88 -23.76 12.78
C GLY A 467 18.54 -25.12 13.04
N ALA A 468 18.81 -25.41 14.32
CA ALA A 468 19.48 -26.61 14.81
C ALA A 468 18.54 -27.81 15.05
N ASP A 469 17.32 -27.80 14.51
CA ASP A 469 16.32 -28.86 14.69
C ASP A 469 16.89 -30.26 14.34
N VAL A 470 16.50 -31.27 15.13
CA VAL A 470 17.02 -32.64 15.01
C VAL A 470 16.76 -33.24 13.62
N GLY A 471 17.80 -33.84 13.04
CA GLY A 471 17.79 -34.35 11.66
C GLY A 471 18.00 -33.28 10.57
N GLY A 472 18.35 -32.05 10.96
CA GLY A 472 18.82 -30.99 10.05
C GLY A 472 20.35 -30.83 10.07
N ILE A 473 20.87 -30.11 9.07
CA ILE A 473 22.30 -29.76 8.96
C ILE A 473 22.78 -28.97 10.19
N GLY A 474 21.95 -28.06 10.72
CA GLY A 474 22.24 -27.29 11.93
C GLY A 474 22.52 -28.16 13.17
N CYS A 475 21.75 -29.24 13.37
CA CYS A 475 21.98 -30.19 14.47
C CYS A 475 23.37 -30.85 14.38
N GLU A 476 23.81 -31.21 13.17
CA GLU A 476 25.14 -31.81 12.95
C GLU A 476 26.27 -30.78 13.07
N LEU A 477 26.04 -29.53 12.65
CA LEU A 477 26.98 -28.42 12.90
C LEU A 477 27.21 -28.21 14.41
N VAL A 478 26.13 -28.20 15.21
CA VAL A 478 26.22 -28.11 16.68
C VAL A 478 27.02 -29.28 17.23
N ARG A 479 26.66 -30.53 16.87
CA ARG A 479 27.35 -31.76 17.30
C ARG A 479 28.86 -31.72 17.02
N ILE A 480 29.25 -31.32 15.81
CA ILE A 480 30.66 -31.28 15.39
C ILE A 480 31.43 -30.16 16.11
N LEU A 481 30.86 -28.97 16.25
CA LEU A 481 31.53 -27.84 16.91
C LEU A 481 31.74 -28.10 18.41
N LEU A 482 30.77 -28.73 19.09
CA LEU A 482 30.91 -29.17 20.48
C LEU A 482 32.04 -30.21 20.65
N GLN A 483 32.13 -31.19 19.75
CA GLN A 483 33.22 -32.18 19.72
C GLN A 483 34.62 -31.57 19.53
N TYR A 484 34.70 -30.30 19.09
CA TYR A 484 35.94 -29.54 18.94
C TYR A 484 36.10 -28.45 20.02
N ASN A 485 35.34 -28.53 21.13
CA ASN A 485 35.38 -27.61 22.28
C ASN A 485 34.97 -26.14 21.96
N TRP A 486 34.09 -25.92 20.98
CA TRP A 486 33.50 -24.60 20.76
C TRP A 486 32.30 -24.38 21.69
N THR A 487 32.10 -23.13 22.12
CA THR A 487 30.80 -22.70 22.65
C THR A 487 29.84 -22.50 21.49
N VAL A 488 28.67 -23.12 21.53
CA VAL A 488 27.68 -23.08 20.45
C VAL A 488 26.35 -22.54 20.95
N VAL A 489 25.88 -21.45 20.32
CA VAL A 489 24.49 -21.00 20.44
C VAL A 489 23.68 -21.62 19.29
N ALA A 490 22.86 -22.61 19.63
CA ALA A 490 21.93 -23.27 18.72
C ALA A 490 20.56 -22.59 18.78
N THR A 491 19.96 -22.25 17.64
CA THR A 491 18.56 -21.76 17.63
C THR A 491 17.61 -22.83 17.12
N VAL A 492 16.47 -22.98 17.78
CA VAL A 492 15.38 -23.90 17.39
C VAL A 492 14.08 -23.12 17.21
N TYR A 493 13.17 -23.63 16.37
CA TYR A 493 11.83 -23.03 16.25
C TYR A 493 10.89 -23.51 17.37
N ASP A 494 11.02 -24.77 17.74
CA ASP A 494 10.13 -25.47 18.67
C ASP A 494 10.79 -25.60 20.06
N VAL A 495 10.04 -25.26 21.10
CA VAL A 495 10.51 -25.25 22.50
C VAL A 495 10.85 -26.67 23.00
N ASP A 496 10.15 -27.69 22.50
CA ASP A 496 10.39 -29.08 22.91
C ASP A 496 11.78 -29.58 22.46
N MET A 497 12.34 -28.97 21.40
CA MET A 497 13.70 -29.29 20.93
C MET A 497 14.80 -28.91 21.93
N ILE A 498 14.54 -28.02 22.91
CA ILE A 498 15.51 -27.71 23.98
C ILE A 498 15.87 -28.99 24.75
N THR A 499 14.86 -29.73 25.21
CA THR A 499 15.03 -30.96 25.99
C THR A 499 15.67 -32.05 25.14
N VAL A 500 15.23 -32.20 23.88
CA VAL A 500 15.75 -33.22 22.96
C VAL A 500 17.23 -32.98 22.62
N LEU A 501 17.63 -31.74 22.32
CA LEU A 501 19.03 -31.42 22.00
C LEU A 501 19.95 -31.50 23.23
N ARG A 502 19.46 -31.15 24.43
CA ARG A 502 20.21 -31.35 25.68
C ARG A 502 20.47 -32.83 25.95
N GLU A 503 19.45 -33.68 25.86
CA GLU A 503 19.61 -35.13 26.03
C GLU A 503 20.50 -35.75 24.95
N LEU A 504 20.42 -35.27 23.70
CA LEU A 504 21.24 -35.74 22.58
C LEU A 504 22.73 -35.40 22.72
N PHE A 505 23.09 -34.31 23.42
CA PHE A 505 24.45 -33.81 23.51
C PHE A 505 25.06 -33.82 24.94
N LYS A 506 24.35 -34.34 25.94
CA LYS A 506 24.79 -34.39 27.36
C LYS A 506 26.18 -35.01 27.61
N GLU A 507 26.62 -35.94 26.75
CA GLU A 507 27.94 -36.60 26.85
C GLU A 507 29.09 -35.76 26.27
N ILE A 508 28.77 -34.66 25.57
CA ILE A 508 29.74 -33.79 24.85
C ILE A 508 29.55 -32.29 25.14
N ALA A 509 28.59 -31.91 26.00
CA ALA A 509 28.27 -30.52 26.27
C ALA A 509 27.58 -30.29 27.62
N ASP A 510 27.82 -29.11 28.19
CA ASP A 510 27.15 -28.59 29.38
C ASP A 510 26.35 -27.30 29.04
N GLU A 511 25.80 -26.63 30.06
CA GLU A 511 25.03 -25.38 29.87
C GLU A 511 25.89 -24.16 29.48
N HIS A 512 27.22 -24.27 29.56
CA HIS A 512 28.15 -23.22 29.18
C HIS A 512 28.57 -23.39 27.71
N SER A 513 28.86 -24.62 27.29
CA SER A 513 29.27 -24.95 25.92
C SER A 513 28.09 -25.06 24.95
N LEU A 514 26.90 -25.48 25.38
CA LEU A 514 25.68 -25.50 24.57
C LEU A 514 24.60 -24.59 25.13
N VAL A 515 24.32 -23.51 24.40
CA VAL A 515 23.22 -22.58 24.68
C VAL A 515 22.14 -22.78 23.62
N ILE A 516 20.89 -22.97 24.05
CA ILE A 516 19.75 -23.17 23.15
C ILE A 516 18.78 -22.00 23.30
N GLU A 517 18.42 -21.37 22.19
CA GLU A 517 17.48 -20.25 22.12
C GLU A 517 16.31 -20.58 21.19
N VAL A 518 15.08 -20.30 21.62
CA VAL A 518 13.88 -20.45 20.77
C VAL A 518 13.72 -19.18 19.95
N VAL A 519 13.76 -19.30 18.62
CA VAL A 519 13.74 -18.15 17.71
C VAL A 519 12.81 -18.43 16.52
N ASP A 520 11.72 -17.68 16.46
CA ASP A 520 10.86 -17.62 15.30
C ASP A 520 11.43 -16.61 14.29
N PHE A 521 12.10 -17.12 13.25
CA PHE A 521 12.66 -16.29 12.18
C PHE A 521 11.61 -15.66 11.25
N SER A 522 10.31 -15.93 11.43
CA SER A 522 9.26 -15.12 10.81
C SER A 522 8.94 -13.85 11.61
N SER A 523 9.21 -13.84 12.92
CA SER A 523 8.92 -12.75 13.83
C SER A 523 10.15 -11.87 14.11
N LEU A 524 10.17 -10.66 13.53
CA LEU A 524 11.19 -9.63 13.84
C LEU A 524 11.34 -9.36 15.35
N ASN A 525 10.26 -9.47 16.13
CA ASN A 525 10.29 -9.29 17.59
C ASN A 525 11.07 -10.42 18.30
N SER A 526 10.89 -11.67 17.84
CA SER A 526 11.66 -12.84 18.34
C SER A 526 13.14 -12.71 17.95
N ILE A 527 13.41 -12.35 16.70
CA ILE A 527 14.77 -12.09 16.19
C ILE A 527 15.46 -11.00 17.03
N GLN A 528 14.81 -9.86 17.29
CA GLN A 528 15.41 -8.79 18.08
C GLN A 528 15.68 -9.23 19.53
N SER A 529 14.74 -9.91 20.18
CA SER A 529 14.92 -10.40 21.55
C SER A 529 16.13 -11.34 21.67
N PHE A 530 16.30 -12.25 20.70
CA PHE A 530 17.47 -13.13 20.58
C PHE A 530 18.77 -12.34 20.38
N LEU A 531 18.77 -11.36 19.47
CA LEU A 531 19.95 -10.53 19.18
C LEU A 531 20.37 -9.65 20.36
N GLU A 532 19.43 -9.16 21.16
CA GLU A 532 19.73 -8.42 22.39
C GLU A 532 20.33 -9.30 23.47
N LYS A 533 19.80 -10.52 23.69
CA LYS A 533 20.43 -11.50 24.60
C LYS A 533 21.88 -11.79 24.20
N LEU A 534 22.11 -12.08 22.92
CA LEU A 534 23.45 -12.36 22.39
C LEU A 534 24.43 -11.21 22.66
N LYS A 535 24.03 -9.97 22.34
CA LYS A 535 24.88 -8.78 22.52
C LYS A 535 25.17 -8.42 23.97
N ARG A 536 24.35 -8.88 24.92
CA ARG A 536 24.60 -8.75 26.37
C ARG A 536 25.47 -9.87 26.93
N LYS A 537 25.57 -11.03 26.25
CA LYS A 537 26.30 -12.23 26.73
C LYS A 537 27.66 -12.46 26.04
N TYR A 538 27.83 -12.02 24.79
CA TYR A 538 29.00 -12.37 23.98
C TYR A 538 29.75 -11.14 23.45
N ASP A 539 31.01 -11.02 23.86
CA ASP A 539 31.95 -9.97 23.43
C ASP A 539 32.40 -10.10 21.97
N LYS A 540 32.40 -11.32 21.43
CA LYS A 540 32.80 -11.67 20.05
C LYS A 540 32.17 -12.98 19.61
N VAL A 541 32.12 -13.22 18.29
CA VAL A 541 31.58 -14.45 17.68
C VAL A 541 32.48 -14.88 16.52
N ASN A 542 33.11 -16.05 16.64
CA ASN A 542 34.06 -16.54 15.65
C ASN A 542 33.39 -17.09 14.38
N LEU A 543 32.18 -17.67 14.51
CA LEU A 543 31.43 -18.25 13.39
C LEU A 543 29.92 -17.99 13.53
N LEU A 544 29.33 -17.29 12.57
CA LEU A 544 27.88 -17.23 12.38
C LEU A 544 27.49 -18.10 11.18
N VAL A 545 26.61 -19.09 11.37
CA VAL A 545 26.00 -19.87 10.28
C VAL A 545 24.51 -19.58 10.19
N ASN A 546 24.13 -18.89 9.11
CA ASN A 546 22.75 -18.70 8.71
C ASN A 546 22.25 -19.98 8.00
N ASN A 547 21.79 -20.97 8.77
CA ASN A 547 21.34 -22.28 8.29
C ASN A 547 19.81 -22.44 8.30
N ALA A 548 19.08 -21.69 9.13
CA ALA A 548 17.62 -21.74 9.19
C ALA A 548 16.98 -21.44 7.82
N ALA A 549 16.04 -22.29 7.41
CA ALA A 549 15.35 -22.15 6.13
C ALA A 549 13.99 -22.85 6.10
N VAL A 550 13.11 -22.35 5.24
CA VAL A 550 11.86 -22.99 4.78
C VAL A 550 11.88 -23.14 3.26
N MET A 551 11.18 -24.14 2.73
CA MET A 551 11.22 -24.47 1.30
C MET A 551 9.88 -24.99 0.81
N LEU A 552 9.43 -24.46 -0.34
CA LEU A 552 8.16 -24.75 -1.01
C LEU A 552 6.90 -24.59 -0.13
N THR A 553 6.92 -23.71 0.87
CA THR A 553 5.76 -23.46 1.73
C THR A 553 4.55 -22.94 0.93
N PRO A 554 3.31 -23.19 1.36
CA PRO A 554 2.13 -22.47 0.86
C PRO A 554 2.27 -20.95 1.07
N PHE A 555 1.55 -20.14 0.27
CA PHE A 555 1.57 -18.69 0.44
C PHE A 555 1.16 -18.32 1.87
N THR A 556 2.11 -17.73 2.59
CA THR A 556 1.98 -17.31 3.98
C THR A 556 2.63 -15.95 4.09
N GLU A 557 1.96 -15.01 4.76
CA GLU A 557 2.36 -13.60 4.78
C GLU A 557 2.51 -13.13 6.23
N VAL A 558 3.65 -12.51 6.53
CA VAL A 558 4.06 -12.14 7.88
C VAL A 558 4.50 -10.68 7.87
N LYS A 559 3.73 -9.79 8.53
CA LYS A 559 3.91 -8.32 8.48
C LYS A 559 4.15 -7.79 7.06
N ASN A 560 3.28 -8.16 6.13
CA ASN A 560 3.33 -7.83 4.70
C ASN A 560 4.50 -8.45 3.89
N VAL A 561 5.25 -9.42 4.44
CA VAL A 561 6.33 -10.13 3.75
C VAL A 561 5.97 -11.61 3.51
N GLU A 562 6.30 -12.15 2.34
CA GLU A 562 6.17 -13.58 2.02
C GLU A 562 7.11 -14.43 2.91
N LEU A 563 6.61 -15.54 3.45
CA LEU A 563 7.30 -16.35 4.47
C LEU A 563 8.70 -16.85 4.05
N GLN A 564 8.89 -17.37 2.83
CA GLN A 564 10.21 -17.83 2.39
C GLN A 564 11.17 -16.65 2.24
N TRP A 565 10.71 -15.51 1.71
CA TRP A 565 11.51 -14.28 1.67
C TRP A 565 11.88 -13.76 3.07
N MET A 566 10.93 -13.78 4.01
CA MET A 566 11.15 -13.37 5.40
C MET A 566 12.20 -14.27 6.09
N VAL A 567 12.00 -15.58 6.07
CA VAL A 567 12.85 -16.54 6.81
C VAL A 567 14.19 -16.81 6.12
N ASN A 568 14.22 -16.93 4.79
CA ASN A 568 15.44 -17.31 4.07
C ASN A 568 16.33 -16.12 3.69
N PHE A 569 15.80 -14.89 3.68
CA PHE A 569 16.54 -13.69 3.25
C PHE A 569 16.52 -12.56 4.28
N ILE A 570 15.36 -12.05 4.70
CA ILE A 570 15.32 -10.90 5.63
C ILE A 570 15.88 -11.27 7.00
N ALA A 571 15.44 -12.38 7.61
CA ALA A 571 15.90 -12.82 8.91
C ALA A 571 17.43 -13.02 9.00
N PRO A 572 18.10 -13.79 8.10
CA PRO A 572 19.56 -13.91 8.13
C PRO A 572 20.27 -12.59 7.79
N THR A 573 19.67 -11.71 6.99
CA THR A 573 20.21 -10.35 6.73
C THR A 573 20.17 -9.50 8.00
N VAL A 574 19.07 -9.50 8.76
CA VAL A 574 18.91 -8.79 10.04
C VAL A 574 19.87 -9.34 11.10
N VAL A 575 19.96 -10.67 11.23
CA VAL A 575 20.89 -11.34 12.15
C VAL A 575 22.35 -10.99 11.80
N THR A 576 22.71 -11.05 10.52
CA THR A 576 24.06 -10.73 10.05
C THR A 576 24.39 -9.24 10.24
N ASN A 577 23.51 -8.33 9.81
CA ASN A 577 23.69 -6.89 9.99
C ASN A 577 23.82 -6.50 11.47
N SER A 578 23.17 -7.24 12.37
CA SER A 578 23.22 -7.03 13.81
C SER A 578 24.50 -7.60 14.46
N LEU A 579 24.93 -8.81 14.09
CA LEU A 579 26.03 -9.52 14.75
C LEU A 579 27.41 -9.34 14.09
N GLN A 580 27.47 -8.83 12.85
CA GLN A 580 28.72 -8.66 12.09
C GLN A 580 29.85 -7.98 12.87
N THR A 581 29.56 -7.05 13.79
CA THR A 581 30.58 -6.36 14.59
C THR A 581 31.28 -7.28 15.59
N LEU A 582 30.55 -8.24 16.18
CA LEU A 582 31.12 -9.29 17.04
C LEU A 582 31.99 -10.26 16.24
N VAL A 583 31.70 -10.41 14.93
CA VAL A 583 32.48 -11.24 14.00
C VAL A 583 33.71 -10.50 13.45
N CYS A 584 33.63 -9.18 13.25
CA CYS A 584 34.80 -8.34 12.97
C CYS A 584 35.79 -8.40 14.15
N LYS A 585 35.32 -8.19 15.39
CA LYS A 585 36.15 -8.29 16.59
C LYS A 585 36.78 -9.68 16.76
N ALA A 586 36.08 -10.77 16.45
CA ALA A 586 36.67 -12.12 16.44
C ALA A 586 37.76 -12.31 15.35
N ALA A 587 37.64 -11.62 14.21
CA ALA A 587 38.65 -11.64 13.16
C ALA A 587 39.90 -10.81 13.51
N GLU A 588 39.69 -9.71 14.24
CA GLU A 588 40.73 -8.82 14.76
C GLU A 588 41.49 -9.46 15.94
N ASP A 589 40.78 -10.03 16.91
CA ASP A 589 41.35 -10.71 18.09
C ASP A 589 42.03 -12.05 17.75
N ASP A 590 41.30 -12.98 17.13
CA ASP A 590 41.68 -14.41 17.05
C ASP A 590 42.16 -14.83 15.65
N GLY A 591 42.30 -13.87 14.73
CA GLY A 591 42.55 -14.12 13.31
C GLY A 591 41.41 -14.84 12.58
N PHE A 592 40.22 -14.98 13.19
CA PHE A 592 39.12 -15.76 12.63
C PHE A 592 37.74 -15.24 13.04
N GLY A 593 37.10 -14.54 12.10
CA GLY A 593 35.66 -14.27 12.08
C GLY A 593 35.07 -14.73 10.75
N ARG A 594 33.97 -15.50 10.81
CA ARG A 594 33.28 -16.05 9.63
C ARG A 594 31.77 -15.83 9.69
N ILE A 595 31.18 -15.50 8.55
CA ILE A 595 29.72 -15.52 8.35
C ILE A 595 29.40 -16.38 7.13
N ILE A 596 28.67 -17.47 7.34
CA ILE A 596 28.41 -18.49 6.32
C ILE A 596 26.89 -18.62 6.15
N SER A 597 26.41 -18.39 4.92
CA SER A 597 24.97 -18.44 4.62
C SER A 597 24.63 -19.66 3.76
N VAL A 598 23.76 -20.53 4.30
CA VAL A 598 23.32 -21.76 3.61
C VAL A 598 22.28 -21.39 2.56
N SER A 599 22.75 -21.36 1.32
CA SER A 599 21.97 -21.09 0.12
C SER A 599 21.60 -22.40 -0.58
N SER A 600 21.24 -22.35 -1.87
CA SER A 600 20.88 -23.54 -2.64
C SER A 600 21.21 -23.35 -4.12
N THR A 601 21.58 -24.43 -4.80
CA THR A 601 21.73 -24.48 -6.27
C THR A 601 20.44 -24.10 -7.01
N GLU A 602 19.28 -24.23 -6.35
CA GLU A 602 17.99 -23.68 -6.82
C GLU A 602 18.00 -22.15 -7.01
N LEU A 603 19.02 -21.42 -6.55
CA LEU A 603 19.22 -20.01 -6.92
C LEU A 603 19.40 -19.81 -8.44
N PHE A 604 19.75 -20.87 -9.19
CA PHE A 604 19.78 -20.83 -10.66
C PHE A 604 18.39 -20.92 -11.31
N ALA A 605 17.34 -21.26 -10.54
CA ALA A 605 15.94 -21.23 -10.99
C ALA A 605 15.27 -19.85 -10.79
N ALA A 606 16.03 -18.87 -10.29
CA ALA A 606 15.54 -17.56 -9.89
C ALA A 606 15.24 -16.65 -11.09
N SER A 607 14.25 -15.79 -10.91
CA SER A 607 13.98 -14.62 -11.73
C SER A 607 13.69 -13.49 -10.74
N LEU A 608 14.77 -12.88 -10.25
CA LEU A 608 14.71 -11.83 -9.24
C LEU A 608 14.91 -10.47 -9.91
N ASN A 609 13.92 -9.61 -9.71
CA ASN A 609 13.94 -8.21 -10.09
C ASN A 609 13.65 -7.33 -8.87
N GLN A 610 13.82 -6.02 -9.05
CA GLN A 610 13.68 -4.99 -8.02
C GLN A 610 12.35 -5.02 -7.23
N ASN A 611 11.23 -5.40 -7.88
CA ASN A 611 9.90 -5.41 -7.26
C ASN A 611 9.80 -6.36 -6.06
N TRP A 612 10.65 -7.39 -5.99
CA TRP A 612 10.68 -8.34 -4.87
C TRP A 612 11.13 -7.70 -3.55
N PHE A 613 11.97 -6.66 -3.62
CA PHE A 613 12.44 -5.95 -2.44
C PHE A 613 11.37 -4.97 -1.93
N TYR A 614 10.65 -4.31 -2.83
CA TYR A 614 9.55 -3.39 -2.46
C TYR A 614 8.28 -4.12 -2.01
N ASN A 615 7.83 -5.16 -2.73
CA ASN A 615 6.59 -5.87 -2.45
C ASN A 615 6.78 -7.12 -1.57
N GLY A 616 7.73 -7.05 -0.62
CA GLY A 616 7.95 -8.06 0.41
C GLY A 616 8.03 -9.50 -0.11
N GLY A 617 8.93 -9.78 -1.06
CA GLY A 617 9.14 -11.11 -1.63
C GLY A 617 8.18 -11.49 -2.77
N SER A 618 7.77 -10.54 -3.61
CA SER A 618 6.85 -10.84 -4.72
C SER A 618 6.91 -9.82 -5.87
N ASN A 619 6.32 -10.16 -7.03
CA ASN A 619 6.18 -9.25 -8.18
C ASN A 619 4.97 -8.30 -8.07
N TYR A 620 4.15 -8.37 -7.01
CA TYR A 620 2.83 -7.72 -6.96
C TYR A 620 2.63 -7.00 -5.62
N SER A 621 2.16 -5.76 -5.63
CA SER A 621 1.86 -5.01 -4.39
C SER A 621 0.57 -5.48 -3.70
N ASN A 622 -0.45 -5.87 -4.48
CA ASN A 622 -1.76 -6.29 -3.96
C ASN A 622 -1.73 -7.72 -3.40
N ASN A 623 -2.05 -7.89 -2.11
CA ASN A 623 -2.09 -9.17 -1.41
C ASN A 623 -2.99 -10.24 -2.05
N TYR A 624 -4.07 -9.85 -2.74
CA TYR A 624 -4.86 -10.78 -3.55
C TYR A 624 -4.00 -11.37 -4.68
N CYS A 625 -3.38 -10.52 -5.50
CA CYS A 625 -2.50 -10.95 -6.59
C CYS A 625 -1.31 -11.77 -6.07
N ARG A 626 -0.69 -11.35 -4.95
CA ARG A 626 0.40 -12.08 -4.29
C ARG A 626 0.00 -13.52 -3.97
N LYS A 627 -1.18 -13.75 -3.41
CA LYS A 627 -1.69 -15.09 -3.06
C LYS A 627 -1.98 -15.97 -4.28
N TYR A 628 -2.66 -15.44 -5.31
CA TYR A 628 -3.08 -16.24 -6.47
C TYR A 628 -2.00 -16.43 -7.54
N ALA A 629 -1.02 -15.51 -7.63
CA ALA A 629 0.14 -15.63 -8.51
C ALA A 629 1.39 -16.20 -7.79
N TYR A 630 1.25 -16.66 -6.54
CA TYR A 630 2.36 -17.20 -5.77
C TYR A 630 2.94 -18.48 -6.40
N CYS A 631 4.23 -18.45 -6.70
CA CYS A 631 5.00 -19.61 -7.11
C CYS A 631 6.06 -19.94 -6.05
N SER A 632 5.85 -21.01 -5.27
CA SER A 632 6.74 -21.37 -4.15
C SER A 632 8.14 -21.81 -4.60
N TYR A 633 8.26 -22.34 -5.83
CA TYR A 633 9.54 -22.64 -6.49
C TYR A 633 10.34 -21.37 -6.74
N LEU A 634 9.72 -20.37 -7.37
CA LEU A 634 10.34 -19.08 -7.66
C LEU A 634 10.66 -18.31 -6.38
N SER A 635 9.77 -18.28 -5.38
CA SER A 635 10.05 -17.55 -4.12
C SER A 635 11.20 -18.17 -3.32
N TYR A 636 11.32 -19.51 -3.32
CA TYR A 636 12.50 -20.17 -2.74
C TYR A 636 13.78 -19.79 -3.49
N ALA A 637 13.81 -19.97 -4.81
CA ALA A 637 14.95 -19.65 -5.68
C ALA A 637 15.41 -18.19 -5.51
N ASN A 638 14.47 -17.25 -5.60
CA ASN A 638 14.69 -15.82 -5.43
C ASN A 638 15.23 -15.49 -4.03
N SER A 639 14.68 -16.08 -2.96
CA SER A 639 15.17 -15.85 -1.59
C SER A 639 16.62 -16.33 -1.39
N LYS A 640 17.00 -17.44 -2.03
CA LYS A 640 18.38 -17.97 -1.97
C LYS A 640 19.35 -17.20 -2.86
N LEU A 641 18.91 -16.72 -4.02
CA LEU A 641 19.72 -15.80 -4.85
C LEU A 641 20.00 -14.48 -4.12
N ALA A 642 18.97 -13.87 -3.53
CA ALA A 642 19.08 -12.64 -2.75
C ALA A 642 20.04 -12.80 -1.56
N LEU A 643 19.94 -13.92 -0.81
CA LEU A 643 20.87 -14.23 0.27
C LEU A 643 22.33 -14.34 -0.21
N SER A 644 22.59 -15.02 -1.33
CA SER A 644 23.95 -15.16 -1.86
C SER A 644 24.56 -13.81 -2.30
N TYR A 645 23.75 -12.95 -2.94
CA TYR A 645 24.16 -11.59 -3.32
C TYR A 645 24.39 -10.68 -2.12
N TYR A 646 23.55 -10.74 -1.08
CA TYR A 646 23.78 -10.01 0.18
C TYR A 646 25.17 -10.35 0.76
N MET A 647 25.58 -11.62 0.74
CA MET A 647 26.93 -12.01 1.19
C MET A 647 28.05 -11.43 0.30
N GLN A 648 27.80 -11.24 -1.01
CA GLN A 648 28.72 -10.55 -1.93
C GLN A 648 28.83 -9.05 -1.62
N MET A 649 27.71 -8.38 -1.33
CA MET A 649 27.71 -6.95 -1.02
C MET A 649 28.28 -6.65 0.38
N LEU A 650 27.98 -7.50 1.36
CA LEU A 650 28.64 -7.47 2.67
C LEU A 650 30.16 -7.61 2.54
N ALA A 651 30.64 -8.44 1.61
CA ALA A 651 32.07 -8.58 1.34
C ALA A 651 32.68 -7.32 0.71
N LYS A 652 31.99 -6.65 -0.24
CA LYS A 652 32.40 -5.32 -0.76
C LYS A 652 32.56 -4.32 0.40
N LEU A 653 31.56 -4.25 1.29
CA LEU A 653 31.50 -3.33 2.44
C LEU A 653 32.50 -3.65 3.57
N LYS A 654 33.04 -4.87 3.65
CA LYS A 654 33.97 -5.32 4.70
C LYS A 654 35.39 -5.61 4.21
N THR A 655 35.74 -5.09 3.03
CA THR A 655 37.08 -5.19 2.43
C THR A 655 38.23 -4.74 3.32
N GLN A 656 38.00 -3.81 4.26
CA GLN A 656 39.03 -3.26 5.16
C GLN A 656 39.25 -4.07 6.45
N THR A 657 38.31 -4.92 6.87
CA THR A 657 38.47 -5.72 8.10
C THR A 657 39.36 -6.93 7.81
N ALA A 658 40.58 -6.91 8.35
CA ALA A 658 41.51 -8.03 8.24
C ALA A 658 40.89 -9.33 8.80
N ASN A 659 41.24 -10.47 8.18
CA ASN A 659 40.80 -11.83 8.53
C ASN A 659 39.28 -12.13 8.51
N PHE A 660 38.40 -11.12 8.51
CA PHE A 660 36.96 -11.28 8.36
C PHE A 660 36.65 -11.84 6.96
N LYS A 661 35.77 -12.84 6.88
CA LYS A 661 35.24 -13.37 5.62
C LYS A 661 33.76 -13.71 5.76
N CYS A 662 32.99 -13.39 4.72
CA CYS A 662 31.59 -13.77 4.60
C CYS A 662 31.35 -14.45 3.24
N CYS A 663 30.59 -15.54 3.18
CA CYS A 663 30.28 -16.23 1.92
C CYS A 663 28.94 -16.98 1.97
N SER A 664 28.53 -17.53 0.83
CA SER A 664 27.36 -18.39 0.70
C SER A 664 27.73 -19.73 0.07
N LEU A 665 26.91 -20.78 0.29
CA LEU A 665 27.17 -22.10 -0.30
C LEU A 665 25.89 -22.93 -0.47
N HIS A 666 25.90 -23.88 -1.41
CA HIS A 666 24.96 -25.00 -1.45
C HIS A 666 25.57 -26.21 -0.72
N PRO A 667 24.89 -26.78 0.30
CA PRO A 667 25.44 -27.87 1.12
C PRO A 667 25.38 -29.25 0.42
N GLY A 668 24.93 -29.31 -0.83
CA GLY A 668 24.52 -30.54 -1.52
C GLY A 668 23.02 -30.79 -1.39
N VAL A 669 22.55 -31.87 -2.00
CA VAL A 669 21.16 -32.33 -1.94
C VAL A 669 21.05 -33.28 -0.75
N VAL A 670 20.72 -32.72 0.43
CA VAL A 670 20.86 -33.36 1.75
C VAL A 670 19.53 -33.87 2.29
N HIS A 671 19.45 -35.14 2.71
CA HIS A 671 18.25 -35.75 3.29
C HIS A 671 17.91 -35.11 4.64
N THR A 672 16.87 -34.26 4.67
CA THR A 672 16.50 -33.45 5.85
C THR A 672 14.98 -33.19 5.89
N ARG A 673 14.49 -32.66 7.02
CA ARG A 673 13.10 -32.15 7.17
C ARG A 673 12.76 -30.93 6.29
N LEU A 674 13.69 -30.41 5.49
CA LEU A 674 13.44 -29.27 4.59
C LEU A 674 12.40 -29.60 3.51
N TYR A 675 12.41 -30.83 2.99
CA TYR A 675 11.50 -31.28 1.93
C TYR A 675 10.03 -31.46 2.35
N ARG A 676 9.64 -31.14 3.59
CA ARG A 676 8.32 -31.42 4.17
C ARG A 676 7.11 -30.84 3.41
N HIS A 677 7.31 -29.82 2.58
CA HIS A 677 6.26 -29.25 1.70
C HIS A 677 6.40 -29.64 0.22
N THR A 678 7.34 -30.54 -0.14
CA THR A 678 7.43 -31.10 -1.50
C THR A 678 6.28 -32.04 -1.84
N SER A 679 6.08 -32.29 -3.14
CA SER A 679 5.02 -33.13 -3.70
C SER A 679 4.99 -34.54 -3.09
N TRP A 680 3.82 -35.19 -3.10
CA TRP A 680 3.63 -36.56 -2.62
C TRP A 680 4.61 -37.58 -3.24
N LEU A 681 4.96 -37.39 -4.52
CA LEU A 681 5.98 -38.20 -5.22
C LEU A 681 7.35 -38.08 -4.53
N ASN A 682 7.79 -36.87 -4.20
CA ASN A 682 9.04 -36.64 -3.48
C ASN A 682 8.98 -37.20 -2.05
N GLN A 683 7.86 -37.03 -1.33
CA GLN A 683 7.69 -37.62 0.00
C GLN A 683 7.82 -39.15 -0.04
N ARG A 684 7.31 -39.80 -1.11
CA ARG A 684 7.45 -41.24 -1.34
C ARG A 684 8.88 -41.64 -1.71
N PHE A 685 9.59 -40.84 -2.51
CA PHE A 685 11.01 -41.03 -2.80
C PHE A 685 11.88 -40.92 -1.53
N LEU A 686 11.69 -39.87 -0.72
CA LEU A 686 12.44 -39.61 0.52
C LEU A 686 12.26 -40.67 1.60
N LYS A 687 11.14 -41.41 1.56
CA LYS A 687 10.85 -42.57 2.42
C LYS A 687 11.39 -43.89 1.86
N SER A 688 11.92 -43.91 0.64
CA SER A 688 12.50 -45.11 0.02
C SER A 688 13.94 -45.35 0.50
N ALA A 689 14.38 -46.61 0.47
CA ALA A 689 15.79 -46.96 0.66
C ALA A 689 16.70 -46.30 -0.39
N PHE A 690 16.20 -46.09 -1.62
CA PHE A 690 16.98 -45.56 -2.74
C PHE A 690 17.46 -44.12 -2.50
N SER A 691 16.65 -43.28 -1.83
CA SER A 691 17.05 -41.91 -1.50
C SER A 691 18.30 -41.81 -0.62
N LYS A 692 18.62 -42.85 0.17
CA LYS A 692 19.83 -42.92 1.00
C LYS A 692 21.14 -43.12 0.22
N TYR A 693 21.05 -43.54 -1.05
CA TYR A 693 22.21 -43.71 -1.94
C TYR A 693 22.42 -42.50 -2.85
N ILE A 694 21.49 -41.54 -2.84
CA ILE A 694 21.46 -40.39 -3.76
C ILE A 694 21.64 -39.07 -3.00
N LEU A 695 21.01 -38.95 -1.83
CA LEU A 695 21.06 -37.75 -1.01
C LEU A 695 22.16 -37.86 0.05
N LEU A 696 22.87 -36.76 0.30
CA LEU A 696 23.85 -36.69 1.37
C LEU A 696 23.17 -36.80 2.74
N THR A 697 23.88 -37.33 3.72
CA THR A 697 23.46 -37.27 5.12
C THR A 697 23.57 -35.84 5.67
N PRO A 698 22.79 -35.47 6.72
CA PRO A 698 22.95 -34.19 7.42
C PRO A 698 24.41 -33.89 7.85
N ALA A 699 25.18 -34.92 8.19
CA ALA A 699 26.59 -34.81 8.60
C ALA A 699 27.51 -34.43 7.42
N GLU A 700 27.26 -34.96 6.23
CA GLU A 700 27.99 -34.58 5.01
C GLU A 700 27.60 -33.17 4.52
N GLY A 701 26.33 -32.79 4.68
CA GLY A 701 25.89 -31.40 4.50
C GLY A 701 26.58 -30.43 5.45
N ALA A 702 26.71 -30.80 6.73
CA ALA A 702 27.45 -30.04 7.73
C ALA A 702 28.96 -29.99 7.43
N ALA A 703 29.55 -31.08 6.92
CA ALA A 703 30.94 -31.11 6.47
C ALA A 703 31.20 -30.12 5.33
N ASN A 704 30.30 -30.02 4.35
CA ASN A 704 30.40 -29.03 3.25
C ASN A 704 30.32 -27.58 3.76
N VAL A 705 29.48 -27.32 4.78
CA VAL A 705 29.40 -26.01 5.45
C VAL A 705 30.69 -25.69 6.21
N LEU A 706 31.16 -26.62 7.05
CA LEU A 706 32.38 -26.43 7.85
C LEU A 706 33.64 -26.33 7.00
N TRP A 707 33.73 -27.06 5.89
CA TRP A 707 34.84 -26.92 4.95
C TRP A 707 34.93 -25.50 4.40
N THR A 708 33.80 -24.94 3.97
CA THR A 708 33.74 -23.56 3.46
C THR A 708 34.06 -22.56 4.56
N ALA A 709 33.56 -22.78 5.79
CA ALA A 709 33.86 -21.94 6.95
C ALA A 709 35.36 -21.91 7.30
N CYS A 710 36.00 -23.08 7.27
CA CYS A 710 37.38 -23.29 7.71
C CYS A 710 38.42 -23.14 6.59
N LEU A 711 38.00 -22.86 5.35
CA LEU A 711 38.90 -22.71 4.21
C LEU A 711 39.88 -21.52 4.44
N PRO A 712 41.21 -21.74 4.44
CA PRO A 712 42.16 -20.66 4.75
C PRO A 712 42.09 -19.50 3.74
N ASN A 713 42.07 -19.84 2.44
CA ASN A 713 42.03 -18.89 1.34
C ASN A 713 40.58 -18.61 0.88
N LEU A 714 39.63 -18.53 1.82
CA LEU A 714 38.23 -18.26 1.51
C LEU A 714 38.06 -16.90 0.81
N ARG A 715 37.47 -16.90 -0.39
CA ARG A 715 37.10 -15.65 -1.08
C ARG A 715 35.85 -15.07 -0.43
N SER A 716 35.99 -13.87 0.14
CA SER A 716 34.83 -13.17 0.70
C SER A 716 33.89 -12.76 -0.43
N GLY A 717 32.59 -12.99 -0.25
CA GLY A 717 31.54 -12.68 -1.21
C GLY A 717 31.32 -13.72 -2.30
N ALA A 718 32.06 -14.83 -2.26
CA ALA A 718 31.86 -15.96 -3.16
C ALA A 718 30.64 -16.82 -2.78
N TYR A 719 30.16 -17.56 -3.77
CA TYR A 719 29.19 -18.65 -3.64
C TYR A 719 29.89 -19.98 -3.99
N TYR A 720 29.68 -21.02 -3.18
CA TYR A 720 30.35 -22.31 -3.33
C TYR A 720 29.39 -23.48 -3.53
N GLU A 721 29.73 -24.40 -4.45
CA GLU A 721 29.06 -25.69 -4.63
C GLU A 721 30.11 -26.81 -4.67
N ASN A 722 29.95 -27.88 -3.88
CA ASN A 722 30.87 -29.03 -3.86
C ASN A 722 32.37 -28.63 -3.71
N GLY A 723 32.66 -27.56 -2.97
CA GLY A 723 34.01 -27.04 -2.73
C GLY A 723 34.59 -26.17 -3.87
N ILE A 724 33.81 -25.88 -4.90
CA ILE A 724 34.19 -25.06 -6.06
C ILE A 724 33.46 -23.71 -5.99
N GLU A 725 34.15 -22.61 -6.31
CA GLU A 725 33.53 -21.29 -6.45
C GLU A 725 32.70 -21.22 -7.74
N VAL A 726 31.44 -20.79 -7.64
CA VAL A 726 30.50 -20.71 -8.77
C VAL A 726 29.94 -19.30 -8.91
N SER A 727 29.89 -18.79 -10.14
CA SER A 727 29.29 -17.48 -10.46
C SER A 727 27.78 -17.48 -10.21
N LEU A 728 27.28 -16.48 -9.49
CA LEU A 728 25.85 -16.25 -9.36
C LEU A 728 25.21 -15.84 -10.71
N PRO A 729 23.95 -16.20 -10.98
CA PRO A 729 23.21 -15.69 -12.12
C PRO A 729 22.93 -14.20 -11.94
N LYS A 730 22.83 -13.45 -13.03
CA LYS A 730 22.52 -12.01 -12.98
C LYS A 730 21.12 -11.76 -12.41
N MET A 731 20.97 -10.62 -11.73
CA MET A 731 19.66 -10.05 -11.36
C MET A 731 19.21 -9.02 -12.39
N ASP A 732 17.90 -8.83 -12.49
CA ASP A 732 17.29 -7.71 -13.21
C ASP A 732 17.15 -6.51 -12.25
N ILE A 733 18.30 -5.89 -11.92
CA ILE A 733 18.42 -4.65 -11.15
C ILE A 733 19.34 -3.71 -11.94
N VAL A 734 19.01 -2.41 -11.96
CA VAL A 734 19.62 -1.43 -12.89
C VAL A 734 20.97 -0.89 -12.39
N ASP A 735 21.14 -0.72 -11.08
CA ASP A 735 22.33 -0.11 -10.47
C ASP A 735 22.86 -0.92 -9.26
N ASP A 736 24.18 -0.95 -9.12
CA ASP A 736 24.93 -1.61 -8.05
C ASP A 736 24.83 -0.79 -6.74
N GLU A 737 24.62 0.53 -6.80
CA GLU A 737 24.26 1.36 -5.62
C GLU A 737 22.80 1.18 -5.20
N GLU A 738 21.87 1.06 -6.16
CA GLU A 738 20.46 0.81 -5.86
C GLU A 738 20.28 -0.57 -5.20
N ALA A 739 20.93 -1.60 -5.75
CA ALA A 739 21.05 -2.90 -5.10
C ALA A 739 21.56 -2.78 -3.65
N LEU A 740 22.60 -1.96 -3.40
CA LEU A 740 23.15 -1.76 -2.05
C LEU A 740 22.07 -1.23 -1.09
N GLN A 741 21.22 -0.30 -1.52
CA GLN A 741 20.13 0.24 -0.69
C GLN A 741 19.04 -0.82 -0.40
N LEU A 742 18.72 -1.68 -1.37
CA LEU A 742 17.75 -2.77 -1.21
C LEU A 742 18.26 -3.87 -0.26
N PHE A 743 19.55 -4.21 -0.35
CA PHE A 743 20.18 -5.24 0.49
C PHE A 743 20.56 -4.78 1.89
N LEU A 744 20.77 -3.48 2.13
CA LEU A 744 21.17 -2.97 3.44
C LEU A 744 20.04 -2.96 4.48
N VAL A 745 18.77 -3.09 4.08
CA VAL A 745 17.58 -3.00 4.95
C VAL A 745 17.66 -1.73 5.81
N LYS A 746 17.48 -0.56 5.17
CA LYS A 746 17.46 0.75 5.85
C LYS A 746 16.51 0.69 7.05
N ARG A 747 17.08 0.87 8.25
CA ARG A 747 16.35 0.84 9.53
C ARG A 747 15.19 1.84 9.53
N ASN A 748 13.97 1.30 9.53
CA ASN A 748 12.73 1.91 10.01
C ASN A 748 11.98 0.79 10.74
#